data_AF-A0AAW7Y9B2-F1
#
_entry.id   AF-A0AAW7Y9B2-F1
#
_cell.length_a   1.000
_cell.length_b   1.000
_cell.length_c   1.000
_cell.angle_alpha   90.00
_cell.angle_beta   90.00
_cell.angle_gamma   90.00
#
_symmetry.space_group_name_H-M   'P 1'
#
loop_
_entity.id
_entity.type
_entity.pdbx_description
1 polymer ?
#
loop_
_entity_poly.entity_id
_entity_poly.type
_entity_poly.pdbx_seq_one_letter_code
_entity_poly.pdbx_strand_id
1 'polypeptide(L)'
;MKVNWLAVVVSLFSSISVIVQAQVYPSTGTGWVLPGSWEAPLTTSALDSANDVKRWEAQHADIVFGSMQDKVMNKKLISMGYMYSQKLDCKPGKPTAWLSKQSALTGLDLEDLYLHFSEDTQLEAASISQGVSYLLEGSPFHVILIRNGNYATARFPLTMQPNDELVVLSSYPSNSLVIAADIAPKVQQAIALSSPSEGIAQWKPIHSDWQHDQGEWQGSLDIQYPWQSSSARIEGRELNTGKQALSDGLQVWILKLNWQANSKVERVAFKPWLNYQDQRLVIPGWDSVNDRNQDGVVSDQEFYSRKNFKASARFRHQARLIPAGHMWPGTCWYRLNFGNKLLNDLHAKWYRYDWEQQGLSGAYNDDMAKLLGNNQFTVEAGGQLQELPFKAGNDEASLYYAKQMADFLALVKTYTQTHWLAANISDLNLWHYDGWPQALRDVVDVWLREHYLSPAMGLDRLYRYWDNFALARQGDKSLIMVSTKGGRSQVAPLLSTAWHQDIETGLALYYLFNIPQRTYYHSWNAGFYYGSGNTTDKNWYRQGVPKNWVYQPSAMLKVDIGQPTIAPKGHRIVYWRNKTNDVDIKAKTSSAMLGDISVAPANWFWLYRSGWGSDFPRHGVIARQYSKGLVVYRAMNEPNNTAFMQTKPLRVSLPGDYRRVMPDGTLGASTRYLELGGYEGVVLKKVE
;
A
#
# COMPACT_ATOMS: atom_id res chain seq x y z
N MET A 1 -34.49 9.21 70.64
CA MET A 1 -33.08 9.65 70.50
C MET A 1 -32.69 9.52 69.03
N LYS A 2 -32.32 10.65 68.41
CA LYS A 2 -31.37 10.89 67.27
C LYS A 2 -30.75 9.61 66.65
N VAL A 3 -30.65 9.39 65.32
CA VAL A 3 -30.14 10.26 64.24
C VAL A 3 -30.59 9.69 62.86
N ASN A 4 -30.94 10.59 61.92
CA ASN A 4 -31.01 10.39 60.47
C ASN A 4 -29.61 10.51 59.84
N TRP A 5 -29.21 9.60 58.94
CA TRP A 5 -28.18 9.89 57.95
C TRP A 5 -28.63 9.51 56.54
N LEU A 6 -28.76 10.55 55.73
CA LEU A 6 -28.89 10.56 54.28
C LEU A 6 -27.50 10.21 53.68
N ALA A 7 -27.44 9.25 52.76
CA ALA A 7 -26.33 9.10 51.83
C ALA A 7 -26.88 9.32 50.41
N VAL A 8 -26.69 10.53 49.90
CA VAL A 8 -26.88 10.89 48.49
C VAL A 8 -25.59 10.52 47.77
N VAL A 9 -25.65 9.49 46.91
CA VAL A 9 -24.60 9.17 45.95
C VAL A 9 -24.75 10.13 44.77
N VAL A 10 -23.80 11.05 44.63
CA VAL A 10 -23.64 11.86 43.42
C VAL A 10 -22.91 11.02 42.38
N SER A 11 -23.63 10.61 41.35
CA SER A 11 -23.07 9.95 40.16
C SER A 11 -22.17 10.92 39.38
N LEU A 12 -20.90 10.54 39.21
CA LEU A 12 -20.01 11.16 38.22
C LEU A 12 -20.55 10.86 36.81
N PHE A 13 -21.02 11.89 36.11
CA PHE A 13 -21.18 11.85 34.66
C PHE A 13 -19.79 11.97 34.02
N SER A 14 -19.27 10.86 33.52
CA SER A 14 -18.18 10.86 32.54
C SER A 14 -18.72 11.40 31.22
N SER A 15 -18.50 12.69 30.97
CA SER A 15 -18.74 13.31 29.67
C SER A 15 -17.72 12.79 28.67
N ILE A 16 -18.11 11.77 27.89
CA ILE A 16 -17.43 11.42 26.65
C ILE A 16 -17.60 12.62 25.72
N SER A 17 -16.59 13.47 25.67
CA SER A 17 -16.50 14.55 24.71
C SER A 17 -16.28 13.92 23.34
N VAL A 18 -17.36 13.66 22.60
CA VAL A 18 -17.29 13.41 21.16
C VAL A 18 -16.82 14.72 20.55
N ILE A 19 -15.53 14.83 20.28
CA ILE A 19 -14.99 15.89 19.43
C ILE A 19 -15.54 15.59 18.04
N VAL A 20 -16.68 16.16 17.71
CA VAL A 20 -17.17 16.23 16.34
C VAL A 20 -16.19 17.14 15.61
N GLN A 21 -15.19 16.56 14.92
CA GLN A 21 -14.44 17.34 13.94
C GLN A 21 -15.43 17.78 12.88
N ALA A 22 -15.70 19.09 12.84
CA ALA A 22 -16.47 19.70 11.78
C ALA A 22 -15.76 19.43 10.45
N GLN A 23 -16.52 18.98 9.44
CA GLN A 23 -15.96 18.76 8.10
C GLN A 23 -15.40 20.08 7.55
N VAL A 24 -14.27 20.02 6.84
CA VAL A 24 -13.62 21.19 6.22
C VAL A 24 -14.58 21.92 5.27
N TYR A 25 -15.40 21.16 4.54
CA TYR A 25 -16.37 21.69 3.59
C TYR A 25 -17.81 21.31 3.99
N PRO A 26 -18.82 22.16 3.71
CA PRO A 26 -20.17 22.04 4.27
C PRO A 26 -20.97 20.82 3.79
N SER A 27 -20.72 20.32 2.58
CA SER A 27 -21.54 19.26 1.97
C SER A 27 -20.82 17.91 1.84
N THR A 28 -19.53 17.84 2.14
CA THR A 28 -18.74 16.61 2.04
C THR A 28 -17.38 16.72 2.71
N GLY A 29 -16.77 15.58 3.04
CA GLY A 29 -15.38 15.51 3.46
C GLY A 29 -14.42 15.44 2.27
N THR A 30 -13.15 15.76 2.51
CA THR A 30 -12.06 15.74 1.53
C THR A 30 -10.84 15.03 2.10
N GLY A 31 -9.98 14.53 1.20
CA GLY A 31 -8.75 13.91 1.64
C GLY A 31 -7.62 13.96 0.63
N TRP A 32 -6.42 13.63 1.11
CA TRP A 32 -5.21 13.52 0.31
C TRP A 32 -4.70 12.09 0.27
N VAL A 33 -4.11 11.71 -0.85
CA VAL A 33 -3.45 10.41 -1.03
C VAL A 33 -1.97 10.66 -1.29
N LEU A 34 -1.14 10.16 -0.40
CA LEU A 34 0.32 10.27 -0.39
C LEU A 34 0.81 11.72 -0.64
N PRO A 35 0.36 12.72 0.15
CA PRO A 35 0.94 14.05 0.09
C PRO A 35 2.42 14.00 0.52
N GLY A 36 3.22 14.92 -0.01
CA GLY A 36 4.66 14.93 0.22
C GLY A 36 5.45 15.50 -0.95
N SER A 37 6.77 15.60 -0.81
CA SER A 37 7.64 16.29 -1.78
C SER A 37 7.13 17.71 -2.08
N TRP A 38 6.74 18.44 -1.02
CA TRP A 38 6.26 19.81 -1.14
C TRP A 38 7.35 20.72 -1.70
N GLU A 39 6.96 21.57 -2.63
CA GLU A 39 7.86 22.54 -3.28
C GLU A 39 7.27 23.93 -3.16
N ALA A 40 8.12 24.95 -3.14
CA ALA A 40 7.67 26.32 -3.33
C ALA A 40 7.12 26.47 -4.77
N PRO A 41 6.00 27.18 -4.98
CA PRO A 41 5.52 27.47 -6.32
C PRO A 41 6.57 28.24 -7.13
N LEU A 42 6.73 27.88 -8.41
CA LEU A 42 7.66 28.54 -9.33
C LEU A 42 6.98 29.67 -10.12
N THR A 43 5.69 29.89 -9.88
CA THR A 43 4.88 30.88 -10.58
C THR A 43 3.87 31.53 -9.62
N THR A 44 3.17 32.58 -10.07
CA THR A 44 2.16 33.28 -9.28
C THR A 44 1.15 32.31 -8.65
N SER A 45 1.17 32.24 -7.31
CA SER A 45 0.31 31.42 -6.47
C SER A 45 -0.05 32.19 -5.21
N ALA A 46 -1.05 31.70 -4.46
CA ALA A 46 -1.36 32.21 -3.13
C ALA A 46 -0.46 31.60 -2.02
N LEU A 47 0.50 30.76 -2.42
CA LEU A 47 1.41 30.02 -1.55
C LEU A 47 2.85 30.42 -1.90
N ASP A 48 3.71 30.64 -0.90
CA ASP A 48 5.06 31.18 -1.13
C ASP A 48 6.19 30.17 -0.85
N SER A 49 5.89 29.08 -0.13
CA SER A 49 6.89 28.08 0.26
C SER A 49 6.33 26.66 0.28
N ALA A 50 7.22 25.66 0.26
CA ALA A 50 6.86 24.25 0.45
C ALA A 50 6.07 24.02 1.76
N ASN A 51 6.40 24.76 2.82
CA ASN A 51 5.68 24.68 4.09
C ASN A 51 4.28 25.31 4.00
N ASP A 52 4.08 26.34 3.16
CA ASP A 52 2.74 26.88 2.89
C ASP A 52 1.87 25.88 2.15
N VAL A 53 2.43 25.17 1.16
CA VAL A 53 1.71 24.08 0.47
C VAL A 53 1.29 23.00 1.48
N LYS A 54 2.23 22.55 2.33
CA LYS A 54 1.95 21.56 3.37
C LYS A 54 0.84 22.01 4.33
N ARG A 55 0.90 23.26 4.82
CA ARG A 55 -0.12 23.83 5.71
C ARG A 55 -1.46 23.99 5.02
N TRP A 56 -1.45 24.42 3.76
CA TRP A 56 -2.64 24.53 2.95
C TRP A 56 -3.32 23.16 2.81
N GLU A 57 -2.60 22.11 2.44
CA GLU A 57 -3.16 20.75 2.37
C GLU A 57 -3.76 20.29 3.70
N ALA A 58 -3.05 20.51 4.82
CA ALA A 58 -3.56 20.17 6.15
C ALA A 58 -4.86 20.91 6.52
N GLN A 59 -5.11 22.09 5.97
CA GLN A 59 -6.31 22.88 6.22
C GLN A 59 -7.46 22.55 5.25
N HIS A 60 -7.18 21.79 4.20
CA HIS A 60 -8.10 21.51 3.09
C HIS A 60 -8.43 20.02 2.95
N ALA A 61 -8.22 19.24 4.02
CA ALA A 61 -8.57 17.83 4.11
C ALA A 61 -9.02 17.43 5.51
N ASP A 62 -9.96 16.50 5.56
CA ASP A 62 -10.43 15.84 6.78
C ASP A 62 -9.59 14.59 7.08
N ILE A 63 -9.14 13.91 6.02
CA ILE A 63 -8.38 12.66 6.12
C ILE A 63 -7.16 12.66 5.18
N VAL A 64 -6.11 11.94 5.57
CA VAL A 64 -4.89 11.75 4.77
C VAL A 64 -4.56 10.26 4.71
N PHE A 65 -4.48 9.73 3.50
CA PHE A 65 -3.89 8.42 3.22
C PHE A 65 -2.39 8.62 2.99
N GLY A 66 -1.57 8.01 3.84
CA GLY A 66 -0.18 8.37 4.04
C GLY A 66 0.02 9.22 5.30
N SER A 67 0.93 10.18 5.24
CA SER A 67 1.35 10.97 6.40
C SER A 67 1.75 12.37 5.95
N MET A 68 1.52 13.38 6.80
CA MET A 68 2.06 14.72 6.61
C MET A 68 3.57 14.80 6.93
N GLN A 69 4.22 13.66 7.20
CA GLN A 69 5.64 13.58 7.61
C GLN A 69 5.94 14.51 8.79
N ASP A 70 4.95 14.70 9.67
CA ASP A 70 5.00 15.59 10.82
C ASP A 70 4.04 15.09 11.88
N LYS A 71 4.59 14.64 13.00
CA LYS A 71 3.84 14.05 14.11
C LYS A 71 2.79 15.00 14.68
N VAL A 72 3.09 16.30 14.76
CA VAL A 72 2.19 17.29 15.35
C VAL A 72 1.01 17.57 14.42
N MET A 73 1.26 17.66 13.11
CA MET A 73 0.18 17.80 12.12
C MET A 73 -0.66 16.52 12.02
N ASN A 74 -0.03 15.35 11.98
CA ASN A 74 -0.74 14.08 11.91
C ASN A 74 -1.71 13.90 13.07
N LYS A 75 -1.33 14.29 14.30
CA LYS A 75 -2.22 14.25 15.48
C LYS A 75 -3.44 15.17 15.42
N LYS A 76 -3.43 16.17 14.53
CA LYS A 76 -4.56 17.11 14.33
C LYS A 76 -5.50 16.67 13.20
N LEU A 77 -5.07 15.70 12.40
CA LEU A 77 -5.79 15.16 11.25
C LEU A 77 -6.11 13.69 11.49
N ILE A 78 -6.99 13.14 10.68
CA ILE A 78 -7.11 11.69 10.56
C ILE A 78 -6.06 11.24 9.55
N SER A 79 -4.88 10.83 10.03
CA SER A 79 -3.76 10.43 9.18
C SER A 79 -3.54 8.92 9.23
N MET A 80 -3.65 8.26 8.09
CA MET A 80 -3.53 6.81 7.93
C MET A 80 -2.22 6.47 7.23
N GLY A 81 -1.16 6.17 7.98
CA GLY A 81 0.18 5.93 7.43
C GLY A 81 0.24 4.74 6.46
N TYR A 82 1.30 4.67 5.66
CA TYR A 82 1.46 3.59 4.69
C TYR A 82 1.77 2.25 5.39
N MET A 83 1.13 1.17 4.96
CA MET A 83 1.27 -0.17 5.54
C MET A 83 1.29 -1.25 4.47
N TYR A 84 2.04 -2.32 4.75
CA TYR A 84 1.95 -3.59 4.04
C TYR A 84 2.01 -4.72 5.07
N SER A 85 0.87 -5.27 5.46
CA SER A 85 0.83 -6.38 6.43
C SER A 85 1.43 -7.67 5.86
N GLN A 86 1.25 -7.89 4.57
CA GLN A 86 1.48 -9.14 3.86
C GLN A 86 2.93 -9.31 3.39
N LYS A 87 3.82 -8.37 3.74
CA LYS A 87 5.21 -8.42 3.32
C LYS A 87 6.23 -7.77 4.25
N LEU A 88 7.47 -8.22 4.08
CA LEU A 88 8.67 -7.48 4.46
C LEU A 88 9.63 -7.49 3.26
N ASP A 89 10.41 -6.41 3.12
CA ASP A 89 11.33 -6.28 1.98
C ASP A 89 12.51 -7.27 2.09
N CYS A 90 12.98 -7.78 0.95
CA CYS A 90 14.10 -8.74 0.92
C CYS A 90 15.39 -8.15 1.50
N LYS A 91 15.59 -6.85 1.27
CA LYS A 91 16.63 -6.06 1.93
C LYS A 91 16.02 -5.44 3.18
N PRO A 92 16.45 -5.82 4.39
CA PRO A 92 15.81 -5.38 5.62
C PRO A 92 15.77 -3.85 5.77
N GLY A 93 14.57 -3.34 6.05
CA GLY A 93 14.34 -1.96 6.47
C GLY A 93 14.02 -1.86 7.97
N LYS A 94 13.49 -0.71 8.37
CA LYS A 94 13.04 -0.42 9.74
C LYS A 94 12.10 -1.48 10.34
N PRO A 95 11.02 -1.96 9.66
CA PRO A 95 10.12 -2.94 10.26
C PRO A 95 10.84 -4.27 10.55
N THR A 96 11.60 -4.79 9.59
CA THR A 96 12.38 -6.03 9.77
C THR A 96 13.41 -5.88 10.88
N ALA A 97 14.09 -4.75 10.97
CA ALA A 97 15.07 -4.48 12.02
C ALA A 97 14.45 -4.49 13.42
N TRP A 98 13.32 -3.81 13.59
CA TRP A 98 12.60 -3.79 14.86
C TRP A 98 12.10 -5.18 15.24
N LEU A 99 11.50 -5.91 14.29
CA LEU A 99 10.99 -7.27 14.53
C LEU A 99 12.13 -8.21 14.87
N SER A 100 13.25 -8.14 14.14
CA SER A 100 14.46 -8.91 14.40
C SER A 100 14.98 -8.68 15.82
N LYS A 101 15.06 -7.42 16.26
CA LYS A 101 15.46 -7.08 17.63
C LYS A 101 14.50 -7.67 18.66
N GLN A 102 13.19 -7.47 18.49
CA GLN A 102 12.21 -7.92 19.48
C GLN A 102 12.13 -9.45 19.55
N SER A 103 12.12 -10.13 18.40
CA SER A 103 12.14 -11.59 18.35
C SER A 103 13.35 -12.16 19.07
N ALA A 104 14.55 -11.59 18.86
CA ALA A 104 15.77 -11.99 19.55
C ALA A 104 15.69 -11.79 21.07
N LEU A 105 15.12 -10.68 21.53
CA LEU A 105 14.93 -10.41 22.97
C LEU A 105 13.90 -11.36 23.62
N THR A 106 12.96 -11.88 22.84
CA THR A 106 11.92 -12.81 23.33
C THR A 106 12.23 -14.28 23.05
N GLY A 107 13.40 -14.59 22.48
CA GLY A 107 13.78 -15.96 22.11
C GLY A 107 12.91 -16.57 21.01
N LEU A 108 12.32 -15.75 20.14
CA LEU A 108 11.55 -16.20 18.97
C LEU A 108 12.45 -16.18 17.73
N ASP A 109 12.32 -17.19 16.88
CA ASP A 109 12.96 -17.18 15.57
C ASP A 109 12.16 -16.27 14.61
N LEU A 110 12.80 -15.22 14.09
CA LEU A 110 12.16 -14.35 13.11
C LEU A 110 11.80 -15.10 11.82
N GLU A 111 12.48 -16.20 11.50
CA GLU A 111 12.21 -16.98 10.28
C GLU A 111 10.77 -17.49 10.23
N ASP A 112 10.18 -17.82 11.38
CA ASP A 112 8.79 -18.27 11.50
C ASP A 112 7.74 -17.22 11.07
N LEU A 113 8.15 -15.96 10.89
CA LEU A 113 7.30 -14.89 10.37
C LEU A 113 7.16 -14.96 8.84
N TYR A 114 8.00 -15.72 8.14
CA TYR A 114 7.92 -15.87 6.68
C TYR A 114 7.22 -17.16 6.28
N LEU A 115 6.62 -17.18 5.09
CA LEU A 115 6.16 -18.41 4.44
C LEU A 115 7.30 -19.05 3.64
N HIS A 116 7.32 -20.38 3.59
CA HIS A 116 8.33 -21.16 2.88
C HIS A 116 7.73 -22.16 1.89
N PHE A 117 8.45 -22.40 0.80
CA PHE A 117 8.22 -23.58 -0.04
C PHE A 117 8.78 -24.82 0.65
N SER A 118 8.01 -25.89 0.72
CA SER A 118 8.47 -27.16 1.32
C SER A 118 9.23 -28.05 0.33
N GLU A 119 9.24 -27.68 -0.94
CA GLU A 119 9.92 -28.39 -2.03
C GLU A 119 10.45 -27.37 -3.05
N ASP A 120 11.51 -27.75 -3.77
CA ASP A 120 12.12 -26.97 -4.83
C ASP A 120 11.04 -26.56 -5.82
N THR A 121 10.92 -25.25 -6.01
CA THR A 121 9.81 -24.65 -6.74
C THR A 121 10.32 -23.87 -7.93
N GLN A 122 9.65 -24.05 -9.07
CA GLN A 122 9.88 -23.29 -10.29
C GLN A 122 8.67 -22.40 -10.53
N LEU A 123 8.92 -21.08 -10.58
CA LEU A 123 7.93 -20.08 -10.87
C LEU A 123 8.19 -19.51 -12.27
N GLU A 124 7.13 -19.36 -13.06
CA GLU A 124 7.18 -18.55 -14.26
C GLU A 124 7.38 -17.08 -13.85
N ALA A 125 8.36 -16.42 -14.46
CA ALA A 125 8.67 -15.01 -14.23
C ALA A 125 9.25 -14.40 -15.52
N ALA A 126 8.38 -13.91 -16.41
CA ALA A 126 8.78 -13.29 -17.68
C ALA A 126 9.82 -12.16 -17.51
N SER A 127 9.79 -11.47 -16.37
CA SER A 127 10.84 -10.56 -15.93
C SER A 127 10.95 -10.57 -14.41
N ILE A 128 12.12 -10.19 -13.90
CA ILE A 128 12.34 -10.04 -12.47
C ILE A 128 12.64 -8.58 -12.14
N SER A 129 12.04 -8.10 -11.05
CA SER A 129 12.32 -6.77 -10.51
C SER A 129 13.79 -6.65 -10.10
N GLN A 130 14.41 -5.52 -10.42
CA GLN A 130 15.79 -5.22 -10.03
C GLN A 130 16.05 -5.34 -8.51
N GLY A 131 15.01 -5.19 -7.68
CA GLY A 131 15.15 -5.38 -6.23
C GLY A 131 15.59 -6.81 -5.83
N VAL A 132 15.37 -7.81 -6.69
CA VAL A 132 15.76 -9.21 -6.46
C VAL A 132 17.26 -9.45 -6.72
N SER A 133 17.93 -8.55 -7.46
CA SER A 133 19.38 -8.64 -7.72
C SER A 133 20.20 -8.79 -6.44
N TYR A 134 19.75 -8.18 -5.33
CA TYR A 134 20.36 -8.36 -4.01
C TYR A 134 20.55 -9.85 -3.64
N LEU A 135 19.57 -10.70 -3.95
CA LEU A 135 19.59 -12.14 -3.67
C LEU A 135 20.26 -12.94 -4.78
N LEU A 136 20.02 -12.60 -6.06
CA LEU A 136 20.61 -13.29 -7.22
C LEU A 136 22.12 -13.09 -7.32
N GLU A 137 22.63 -11.97 -6.81
CA GLU A 137 24.07 -11.68 -6.77
C GLU A 137 24.70 -12.08 -5.43
N GLY A 138 23.90 -12.57 -4.48
CA GLY A 138 24.36 -12.91 -3.13
C GLY A 138 25.01 -11.71 -2.41
N SER A 139 24.53 -10.51 -2.70
CA SER A 139 25.11 -9.27 -2.19
C SER A 139 25.06 -9.24 -0.66
N PRO A 140 26.15 -8.87 0.04
CA PRO A 140 26.10 -8.65 1.47
C PRO A 140 25.20 -7.45 1.79
N PHE A 141 24.62 -7.44 2.98
CA PHE A 141 23.81 -6.30 3.45
C PHE A 141 24.67 -5.04 3.56
N HIS A 142 25.89 -5.20 4.09
CA HIS A 142 26.89 -4.14 4.18
C HIS A 142 28.32 -4.71 4.28
N VAL A 143 29.32 -3.92 3.89
CA VAL A 143 30.74 -4.27 4.03
C VAL A 143 31.51 -3.07 4.56
N ILE A 144 32.33 -3.30 5.58
CA ILE A 144 33.13 -2.28 6.26
C ILE A 144 34.60 -2.64 6.12
N LEU A 145 35.41 -1.68 5.72
CA LEU A 145 36.86 -1.73 5.79
C LEU A 145 37.32 -1.24 7.17
N ILE A 146 38.15 -2.05 7.82
CA ILE A 146 38.93 -1.66 8.99
C ILE A 146 40.38 -1.52 8.53
N ARG A 147 40.92 -0.30 8.62
CA ARG A 147 42.31 0.02 8.31
C ARG A 147 42.90 0.90 9.40
N ASN A 148 43.98 0.44 10.03
CA ASN A 148 44.64 1.14 11.14
C ASN A 148 43.65 1.54 12.25
N GLY A 149 42.70 0.65 12.58
CA GLY A 149 41.65 0.89 13.58
C GLY A 149 40.51 1.83 13.14
N ASN A 150 40.54 2.35 11.92
CA ASN A 150 39.49 3.19 11.37
C ASN A 150 38.46 2.37 10.59
N TYR A 151 37.19 2.67 10.79
CA TYR A 151 36.05 2.00 10.16
C TYR A 151 35.50 2.86 9.02
N ALA A 152 35.36 2.29 7.83
CA ALA A 152 34.76 2.97 6.68
C ALA A 152 33.95 1.99 5.82
N THR A 153 32.90 2.48 5.17
CA THR A 153 32.20 1.66 4.16
C THR A 153 33.16 1.25 3.05
N ALA A 154 33.25 -0.05 2.79
CA ALA A 154 34.08 -0.58 1.70
C ALA A 154 33.49 -0.19 0.34
N ARG A 155 34.34 0.23 -0.59
CA ARG A 155 33.96 0.56 -1.98
C ARG A 155 34.88 -0.21 -2.91
N PHE A 156 34.32 -1.12 -3.69
CA PHE A 156 35.08 -1.93 -4.63
C PHE A 156 35.23 -1.24 -6.00
N PRO A 157 36.30 -1.53 -6.76
CA PRO A 157 37.46 -2.33 -6.35
C PRO A 157 38.29 -1.61 -5.29
N LEU A 158 38.91 -2.37 -4.38
CA LEU A 158 39.80 -1.84 -3.35
C LEU A 158 41.07 -2.68 -3.23
N THR A 159 42.17 -2.05 -2.85
CA THR A 159 43.42 -2.75 -2.54
C THR A 159 43.52 -2.98 -1.05
N MET A 160 43.53 -4.25 -0.65
CA MET A 160 43.77 -4.71 0.72
C MET A 160 45.27 -4.79 1.01
N GLN A 161 45.68 -4.32 2.18
CA GLN A 161 46.99 -4.53 2.79
C GLN A 161 46.92 -5.70 3.79
N PRO A 162 48.06 -6.33 4.15
CA PRO A 162 48.08 -7.49 5.04
C PRO A 162 47.34 -7.34 6.38
N ASN A 163 47.25 -6.12 6.90
CA ASN A 163 46.59 -5.81 8.18
C ASN A 163 45.18 -5.23 8.03
N ASP A 164 44.70 -5.07 6.80
CA ASP A 164 43.33 -4.61 6.57
C ASP A 164 42.34 -5.74 6.82
N GLU A 165 41.17 -5.39 7.32
CA GLU A 165 40.08 -6.33 7.54
C GLU A 165 38.82 -5.84 6.80
N LEU A 166 38.09 -6.76 6.17
CA LEU A 166 36.72 -6.50 5.72
C LEU A 166 35.74 -7.20 6.65
N VAL A 167 34.87 -6.42 7.29
CA VAL A 167 33.73 -6.95 8.03
C VAL A 167 32.55 -7.01 7.07
N VAL A 168 32.06 -8.22 6.82
CA VAL A 168 30.95 -8.52 5.92
C VAL A 168 29.72 -8.82 6.76
N LEU A 169 28.67 -8.03 6.57
CA LEU A 169 27.41 -8.15 7.30
C LEU A 169 26.35 -8.74 6.36
N SER A 170 25.69 -9.80 6.80
CA SER A 170 24.59 -10.44 6.08
C SER A 170 23.28 -10.36 6.86
N SER A 171 22.18 -10.22 6.13
CA SER A 171 20.81 -10.30 6.66
C SER A 171 20.29 -11.74 6.80
N TYR A 172 21.09 -12.73 6.43
CA TYR A 172 20.79 -14.16 6.50
C TYR A 172 22.09 -14.98 6.63
N PRO A 173 22.06 -16.18 7.22
CA PRO A 173 23.24 -17.04 7.24
C PRO A 173 23.56 -17.61 5.83
N SER A 174 24.83 -17.81 5.50
CA SER A 174 25.33 -18.55 4.34
C SER A 174 26.68 -19.24 4.59
N ASN A 175 26.80 -20.54 4.31
CA ASN A 175 28.05 -21.29 4.47
C ASN A 175 28.98 -21.18 3.25
N SER A 176 28.77 -20.20 2.36
CA SER A 176 29.58 -20.07 1.15
C SER A 176 29.78 -18.62 0.71
N LEU A 177 30.99 -18.33 0.25
CA LEU A 177 31.41 -17.02 -0.27
C LEU A 177 31.86 -17.12 -1.73
N VAL A 178 31.68 -16.03 -2.46
CA VAL A 178 32.21 -15.81 -3.81
C VAL A 178 33.00 -14.50 -3.78
N ILE A 179 34.29 -14.56 -4.10
CA ILE A 179 35.21 -13.42 -3.96
C ILE A 179 36.01 -13.25 -5.23
N ALA A 180 35.87 -12.10 -5.89
CA ALA A 180 36.76 -11.69 -6.97
C ALA A 180 37.96 -10.96 -6.35
N ALA A 181 39.08 -11.65 -6.23
CA ALA A 181 40.32 -11.11 -5.67
C ALA A 181 41.56 -11.87 -6.14
N ASP A 182 42.73 -11.23 -6.05
CA ASP A 182 44.01 -11.84 -6.46
C ASP A 182 44.33 -13.12 -5.67
N ILE A 183 44.03 -13.13 -4.36
CA ILE A 183 44.22 -14.28 -3.47
C ILE A 183 42.99 -14.47 -2.56
N ALA A 184 42.75 -15.69 -2.10
CA ALA A 184 41.69 -15.99 -1.15
C ALA A 184 41.98 -15.40 0.26
N PRO A 185 40.96 -14.91 0.99
CA PRO A 185 41.14 -14.43 2.36
C PRO A 185 41.11 -15.55 3.40
N LYS A 186 41.64 -15.25 4.58
CA LYS A 186 41.28 -15.96 5.82
C LYS A 186 39.92 -15.45 6.31
N VAL A 187 39.11 -16.36 6.84
CA VAL A 187 37.76 -16.06 7.32
C VAL A 187 37.66 -16.26 8.83
N GLN A 188 37.03 -15.33 9.51
CA GLN A 188 36.64 -15.46 10.92
C GLN A 188 35.14 -15.19 11.07
N GLN A 189 34.49 -15.99 11.90
CA GLN A 189 33.10 -15.80 12.33
C GLN A 189 33.06 -14.87 13.55
N ALA A 190 32.04 -14.03 13.61
CA ALA A 190 31.65 -13.42 14.87
C ALA A 190 30.94 -14.45 15.76
N ILE A 191 31.33 -14.52 17.04
CA ILE A 191 30.56 -15.22 18.08
C ILE A 191 29.77 -14.17 18.84
N ALA A 192 28.44 -14.32 18.87
CA ALA A 192 27.55 -13.39 19.57
C ALA A 192 27.77 -13.44 21.09
N LEU A 193 27.52 -12.32 21.76
CA LEU A 193 27.36 -12.30 23.22
C LEU A 193 26.06 -13.02 23.63
N SER A 194 25.98 -13.43 24.90
CA SER A 194 24.83 -14.14 25.47
C SER A 194 23.50 -13.38 25.26
N SER A 195 23.56 -12.06 25.17
CA SER A 195 22.46 -11.22 24.73
C SER A 195 22.69 -10.76 23.27
N PRO A 196 21.76 -11.03 22.34
CA PRO A 196 21.87 -10.61 20.93
C PRO A 196 22.03 -9.09 20.74
N SER A 197 21.60 -8.30 21.74
CA SER A 197 21.69 -6.84 21.71
C SER A 197 23.05 -6.26 22.12
N GLU A 198 23.95 -7.08 22.64
CA GLU A 198 25.26 -6.64 23.14
C GLU A 198 26.36 -6.69 22.08
N GLY A 199 26.14 -7.42 20.97
CA GLY A 199 27.07 -7.47 19.85
C GLY A 199 27.96 -8.71 19.84
N ILE A 200 29.20 -8.53 19.41
CA ILE A 200 30.17 -9.61 19.19
C ILE A 200 31.04 -9.80 20.44
N ALA A 201 31.13 -11.05 20.91
CA ALA A 201 31.98 -11.46 22.04
C ALA A 201 33.43 -11.68 21.61
N GLN A 202 33.63 -12.39 20.50
CA GLN A 202 34.95 -12.76 19.99
C GLN A 202 34.91 -13.11 18.50
N TRP A 203 36.07 -13.06 17.84
CA TRP A 203 36.28 -13.56 16.48
C TRP A 203 36.87 -14.96 16.52
N LYS A 204 36.29 -15.89 15.77
CA LYS A 204 36.75 -17.28 15.70
C LYS A 204 37.14 -17.65 14.27
N PRO A 205 38.37 -18.13 14.01
CA PRO A 205 38.75 -18.63 12.70
C PRO A 205 37.80 -19.75 12.24
N ILE A 206 37.40 -19.70 10.97
CA ILE A 206 36.64 -20.76 10.31
C ILE A 206 37.57 -21.43 9.30
N HIS A 207 37.51 -22.75 9.21
CA HIS A 207 38.13 -23.43 8.08
C HIS A 207 37.36 -23.08 6.80
N SER A 208 38.09 -22.75 5.73
CA SER A 208 37.51 -22.32 4.47
C SER A 208 38.22 -23.01 3.32
N ASP A 209 37.47 -23.81 2.58
CA ASP A 209 37.95 -24.52 1.40
C ASP A 209 37.71 -23.65 0.18
N TRP A 210 38.80 -23.18 -0.42
CA TRP A 210 38.77 -22.26 -1.55
C TRP A 210 39.07 -22.97 -2.85
N GLN A 211 38.21 -22.78 -3.85
CA GLN A 211 38.42 -23.19 -5.23
C GLN A 211 38.41 -21.96 -6.12
N HIS A 212 39.37 -21.86 -7.03
CA HIS A 212 39.44 -20.74 -7.97
C HIS A 212 38.82 -21.14 -9.32
N ASP A 213 37.78 -20.44 -9.75
CA ASP A 213 37.08 -20.68 -10.99
C ASP A 213 36.71 -19.36 -11.67
N GLN A 214 36.96 -19.26 -12.98
CA GLN A 214 36.64 -18.09 -13.82
C GLN A 214 37.05 -16.71 -13.24
N GLY A 215 38.16 -16.65 -12.50
CA GLY A 215 38.65 -15.40 -11.90
C GLY A 215 38.04 -15.07 -10.53
N GLU A 216 37.29 -15.99 -9.93
CA GLU A 216 36.69 -15.85 -8.62
C GLU A 216 37.06 -17.02 -7.70
N TRP A 217 37.19 -16.72 -6.41
CA TRP A 217 37.34 -17.70 -5.35
C TRP A 217 35.97 -18.10 -4.81
N GLN A 218 35.64 -19.37 -4.93
CA GLN A 218 34.49 -20.05 -4.34
C GLN A 218 34.93 -20.66 -3.00
N GLY A 219 34.39 -20.15 -1.90
CA GLY A 219 34.75 -20.58 -0.55
C GLY A 219 33.62 -21.34 0.13
N SER A 220 33.85 -22.58 0.53
CA SER A 220 32.97 -23.32 1.45
C SER A 220 33.43 -23.12 2.88
N LEU A 221 32.52 -22.74 3.77
CA LEU A 221 32.81 -22.43 5.17
C LEU A 221 32.36 -23.58 6.08
N ASP A 222 33.30 -24.16 6.84
CA ASP A 222 32.99 -25.18 7.84
C ASP A 222 32.49 -24.55 9.14
N ILE A 223 31.17 -24.36 9.22
CA ILE A 223 30.50 -23.73 10.36
C ILE A 223 30.36 -24.75 11.50
N GLN A 224 31.40 -24.87 12.33
CA GLN A 224 31.43 -25.80 13.46
C GLN A 224 30.69 -25.30 14.72
N TYR A 225 30.21 -24.05 14.72
CA TYR A 225 29.52 -23.42 15.84
C TYR A 225 28.18 -22.87 15.37
N PRO A 226 27.11 -22.95 16.19
CA PRO A 226 25.83 -22.36 15.83
C PRO A 226 26.02 -20.92 15.37
N TRP A 227 25.66 -20.64 14.12
CA TRP A 227 25.89 -19.32 13.57
C TRP A 227 24.80 -18.37 14.01
N GLN A 228 25.02 -17.80 15.18
CA GLN A 228 24.10 -16.88 15.81
C GLN A 228 24.19 -15.51 15.18
N SER A 229 23.03 -14.91 14.95
CA SER A 229 22.96 -13.50 14.58
C SER A 229 23.27 -12.63 15.81
N SER A 230 23.70 -11.41 15.55
CA SER A 230 23.98 -10.43 16.60
C SER A 230 23.71 -9.01 16.10
N SER A 231 23.56 -8.07 17.03
CA SER A 231 23.60 -6.65 16.68
C SER A 231 24.93 -6.28 16.00
N ALA A 232 24.90 -5.32 15.08
CA ALA A 232 26.07 -4.81 14.35
C ALA A 232 26.97 -3.93 15.23
N ARG A 233 27.49 -4.51 16.32
CA ARG A 233 28.35 -3.87 17.31
C ARG A 233 29.64 -4.66 17.51
N ILE A 234 30.77 -3.96 17.43
CA ILE A 234 32.11 -4.53 17.64
C ILE A 234 32.72 -3.83 18.85
N GLU A 235 33.13 -4.58 19.87
CA GLU A 235 33.75 -4.03 21.10
C GLU A 235 32.88 -2.94 21.77
N GLY A 236 31.56 -3.17 21.80
CA GLY A 236 30.58 -2.23 22.35
C GLY A 236 30.32 -0.98 21.48
N ARG A 237 31.03 -0.81 20.37
CA ARG A 237 30.83 0.30 19.43
C ARG A 237 29.82 -0.07 18.36
N GLU A 238 28.83 0.80 18.17
CA GLU A 238 27.94 0.71 17.02
C GLU A 238 28.70 1.06 15.74
N LEU A 239 28.54 0.22 14.73
CA LEU A 239 29.15 0.45 13.44
C LEU A 239 28.42 1.62 12.77
N ASN A 240 29.09 2.76 12.61
CA ASN A 240 28.55 3.92 11.88
C ASN A 240 28.54 3.62 10.37
N THR A 241 27.56 2.83 9.95
CA THR A 241 27.46 2.23 8.61
C THR A 241 26.67 3.10 7.62
N GLY A 242 25.97 4.13 8.11
CA GLY A 242 24.93 4.83 7.35
C GLY A 242 23.73 3.94 6.97
N LYS A 243 23.62 2.72 7.53
CA LYS A 243 22.49 1.81 7.31
C LYS A 243 21.55 1.85 8.52
N GLN A 244 20.46 2.60 8.38
CA GLN A 244 19.47 2.82 9.44
C GLN A 244 18.97 1.51 10.07
N ALA A 245 18.73 0.45 9.28
CA ALA A 245 18.26 -0.83 9.79
C ALA A 245 19.22 -1.47 10.83
N LEU A 246 20.53 -1.26 10.72
CA LEU A 246 21.49 -1.75 11.72
C LEU A 246 21.34 -1.00 13.04
N SER A 247 21.20 0.33 12.97
CA SER A 247 20.93 1.17 14.15
C SER A 247 19.56 0.91 14.77
N ASP A 248 18.57 0.51 13.96
CA ASP A 248 17.25 0.10 14.44
C ASP A 248 17.28 -1.29 15.12
N GLY A 249 18.41 -1.99 15.08
CA GLY A 249 18.66 -3.23 15.82
C GLY A 249 18.52 -4.52 15.02
N LEU A 250 18.61 -4.46 13.69
CA LEU A 250 18.66 -5.65 12.84
C LEU A 250 19.75 -6.62 13.34
N GLN A 251 19.35 -7.85 13.62
CA GLN A 251 20.29 -8.92 13.91
C GLN A 251 20.90 -9.41 12.58
N VAL A 252 22.22 -9.50 12.54
CA VAL A 252 23.00 -9.82 11.35
C VAL A 252 23.99 -10.94 11.63
N TRP A 253 24.38 -11.63 10.55
CA TRP A 253 25.45 -12.60 10.56
C TRP A 253 26.72 -11.94 10.05
N ILE A 254 27.79 -12.00 10.84
CA ILE A 254 28.99 -11.21 10.60
C ILE A 254 30.20 -12.12 10.37
N LEU A 255 30.91 -11.86 9.27
CA LEU A 255 32.20 -12.45 8.95
C LEU A 255 33.28 -11.36 8.91
N LYS A 256 34.50 -11.73 9.24
CA LYS A 256 35.69 -10.90 9.07
C LYS A 256 36.65 -11.58 8.11
N LEU A 257 37.02 -10.88 7.05
CA LEU A 257 37.90 -11.34 6.00
C LEU A 257 39.23 -10.58 6.08
N ASN A 258 40.34 -11.30 5.95
CA ASN A 258 41.66 -10.69 5.92
C ASN A 258 42.54 -11.35 4.86
N TRP A 259 43.27 -10.55 4.09
CA TRP A 259 44.21 -10.99 3.08
C TRP A 259 45.62 -10.91 3.64
N GLN A 260 46.39 -12.00 3.54
CA GLN A 260 47.73 -12.08 4.14
C GLN A 260 48.82 -11.39 3.29
N ALA A 261 48.46 -10.93 2.09
CA ALA A 261 49.31 -10.17 1.20
C ALA A 261 48.50 -9.04 0.54
N ASN A 262 49.18 -8.12 -0.14
CA ASN A 262 48.49 -7.11 -0.94
C ASN A 262 47.60 -7.79 -1.98
N SER A 263 46.32 -7.43 -2.02
CA SER A 263 45.33 -8.06 -2.88
C SER A 263 44.35 -7.03 -3.40
N LYS A 264 44.15 -6.98 -4.71
CA LYS A 264 43.04 -6.26 -5.31
C LYS A 264 41.78 -7.09 -5.11
N VAL A 265 40.79 -6.51 -4.44
CA VAL A 265 39.48 -7.11 -4.21
C VAL A 265 38.46 -6.34 -5.04
N GLU A 266 37.84 -7.01 -5.99
CA GLU A 266 36.83 -6.44 -6.89
C GLU A 266 35.42 -6.71 -6.40
N ARG A 267 35.20 -7.82 -5.69
CA ARG A 267 33.87 -8.19 -5.18
C ARG A 267 33.96 -9.13 -3.98
N VAL A 268 33.03 -8.97 -3.05
CA VAL A 268 32.73 -9.93 -1.99
C VAL A 268 31.23 -10.19 -2.00
N ALA A 269 30.84 -11.44 -2.17
CA ALA A 269 29.47 -11.91 -2.18
C ALA A 269 29.33 -13.23 -1.42
N PHE A 270 28.10 -13.55 -1.03
CA PHE A 270 27.72 -14.90 -0.65
C PHE A 270 27.37 -15.69 -1.90
N LYS A 271 27.46 -17.02 -1.85
CA LYS A 271 26.94 -17.86 -2.94
C LYS A 271 25.43 -17.60 -3.08
N PRO A 272 24.94 -17.18 -4.26
CA PRO A 272 23.51 -17.01 -4.48
C PRO A 272 22.77 -18.34 -4.28
N TRP A 273 21.60 -18.27 -3.64
CA TRP A 273 20.72 -19.42 -3.45
C TRP A 273 19.47 -19.36 -4.34
N LEU A 274 19.19 -18.21 -4.95
CA LEU A 274 18.21 -18.07 -6.01
C LEU A 274 18.86 -18.27 -7.36
N ASN A 275 18.14 -18.91 -8.27
CA ASN A 275 18.54 -19.01 -9.66
C ASN A 275 17.43 -18.48 -10.58
N TYR A 276 17.77 -17.60 -11.50
CA TYR A 276 16.86 -17.10 -12.52
C TYR A 276 17.46 -17.35 -13.91
N GLN A 277 16.79 -18.20 -14.69
CA GLN A 277 17.21 -18.55 -16.04
C GLN A 277 15.98 -18.85 -16.89
N ASP A 278 16.01 -18.50 -18.17
CA ASP A 278 14.96 -18.85 -19.15
C ASP A 278 13.54 -18.43 -18.69
N GLN A 279 13.43 -17.23 -18.09
CA GLN A 279 12.18 -16.69 -17.54
C GLN A 279 11.58 -17.52 -16.39
N ARG A 280 12.41 -18.31 -15.70
CA ARG A 280 12.02 -19.10 -14.54
C ARG A 280 12.83 -18.72 -13.34
N LEU A 281 12.15 -18.48 -12.22
CA LEU A 281 12.81 -18.37 -10.92
C LEU A 281 12.74 -19.73 -10.22
N VAL A 282 13.89 -20.29 -9.87
CA VAL A 282 14.02 -21.51 -9.07
C VAL A 282 14.32 -21.12 -7.64
N ILE A 283 13.46 -21.55 -6.72
CA ILE A 283 13.56 -21.33 -5.29
C ILE A 283 13.73 -22.70 -4.61
N PRO A 284 14.83 -22.96 -3.90
CA PRO A 284 15.02 -24.19 -3.12
C PRO A 284 13.92 -24.37 -2.07
N GLY A 285 13.46 -25.59 -1.84
CA GLY A 285 12.50 -25.91 -0.78
C GLY A 285 13.17 -26.27 0.54
N TRP A 286 12.52 -25.98 1.67
CA TRP A 286 12.98 -26.33 3.00
C TRP A 286 12.10 -27.41 3.65
N ASP A 287 12.74 -28.41 4.27
CA ASP A 287 12.08 -29.42 5.09
C ASP A 287 12.94 -29.68 6.32
N SER A 288 12.38 -29.47 7.52
CA SER A 288 13.11 -29.66 8.77
C SER A 288 13.52 -31.11 9.00
N VAL A 289 12.93 -32.08 8.30
CA VAL A 289 13.33 -33.49 8.37
C VAL A 289 14.74 -33.71 7.78
N ASN A 290 15.22 -32.79 6.93
CA ASN A 290 16.57 -32.83 6.36
C ASN A 290 17.64 -32.27 7.31
N ASP A 291 17.27 -31.41 8.25
CA ASP A 291 18.11 -30.89 9.33
C ASP A 291 17.97 -31.82 10.55
N ARG A 292 18.82 -32.84 10.62
CA ARG A 292 18.64 -33.97 11.55
C ARG A 292 19.05 -33.63 12.96
N ASN A 293 20.05 -32.76 13.12
CA ASN A 293 20.54 -32.30 14.41
C ASN A 293 19.80 -31.04 14.90
N GLN A 294 18.95 -30.43 14.06
CA GLN A 294 18.13 -29.25 14.36
C GLN A 294 18.96 -28.02 14.73
N ASP A 295 20.12 -27.87 14.11
CA ASP A 295 21.00 -26.72 14.33
C ASP A 295 20.70 -25.53 13.38
N GLY A 296 19.73 -25.70 12.47
CA GLY A 296 19.27 -24.69 11.53
C GLY A 296 20.02 -24.68 10.20
N VAL A 297 20.95 -25.63 9.97
CA VAL A 297 21.66 -25.78 8.70
C VAL A 297 21.70 -27.25 8.26
N VAL A 298 21.37 -27.51 6.99
CA VAL A 298 21.59 -28.84 6.40
C VAL A 298 23.04 -28.92 5.95
N SER A 299 23.87 -29.53 6.80
CA SER A 299 25.27 -29.84 6.51
C SER A 299 25.42 -30.70 5.24
N ASP A 300 26.62 -30.82 4.68
CA ASP A 300 26.83 -31.65 3.49
C ASP A 300 26.51 -33.13 3.76
N GLN A 301 26.87 -33.64 4.95
CA GLN A 301 26.51 -35.01 5.35
C GLN A 301 24.99 -35.20 5.39
N GLU A 302 24.26 -34.26 5.97
CA GLU A 302 22.80 -34.30 6.01
C GLU A 302 22.19 -34.17 4.63
N PHE A 303 22.72 -33.29 3.78
CA PHE A 303 22.21 -33.10 2.43
C PHE A 303 22.39 -34.32 1.55
N TYR A 304 23.57 -34.97 1.57
CA TYR A 304 23.81 -36.19 0.80
C TYR A 304 22.96 -37.36 1.30
N SER A 305 22.58 -37.36 2.58
CA SER A 305 21.73 -38.38 3.18
C SER A 305 20.28 -37.94 3.42
N ARG A 306 19.86 -36.82 2.80
CA ARG A 306 18.58 -36.18 3.12
C ARG A 306 17.39 -37.12 2.90
N LYS A 307 16.37 -37.02 3.76
CA LYS A 307 15.18 -37.87 3.66
C LYS A 307 14.22 -37.37 2.59
N ASN A 308 14.03 -36.05 2.52
CA ASN A 308 13.23 -35.42 1.49
C ASN A 308 14.17 -34.88 0.39
N PHE A 309 14.26 -35.60 -0.73
CA PHE A 309 15.09 -35.19 -1.87
C PHE A 309 14.52 -34.02 -2.67
N LYS A 310 13.25 -33.67 -2.48
CA LYS A 310 12.59 -32.56 -3.16
C LYS A 310 12.88 -31.22 -2.50
N ALA A 311 13.45 -31.19 -1.30
CA ALA A 311 13.82 -29.97 -0.60
C ALA A 311 15.35 -29.84 -0.60
N SER A 312 15.88 -28.86 -1.34
CA SER A 312 17.33 -28.67 -1.50
C SER A 312 17.91 -27.46 -0.74
N ALA A 313 17.07 -26.67 -0.08
CA ALA A 313 17.54 -25.55 0.74
C ALA A 313 18.47 -26.06 1.85
N ARG A 314 19.61 -25.37 2.03
CA ARG A 314 20.55 -25.60 3.13
C ARG A 314 20.22 -24.81 4.38
N PHE A 315 19.53 -23.68 4.20
CA PHE A 315 19.00 -22.85 5.28
C PHE A 315 17.56 -22.52 4.98
N ARG A 316 16.73 -22.41 6.02
CA ARG A 316 15.29 -22.15 5.88
C ARG A 316 14.97 -20.88 5.07
N HIS A 317 15.72 -19.79 5.28
CA HIS A 317 15.50 -18.53 4.56
C HIS A 317 15.61 -18.65 3.02
N GLN A 318 16.28 -19.68 2.50
CA GLN A 318 16.41 -19.93 1.07
C GLN A 318 15.11 -20.42 0.42
N ALA A 319 14.13 -20.83 1.25
CA ALA A 319 12.83 -21.28 0.80
C ALA A 319 11.73 -20.22 0.92
N ARG A 320 12.06 -18.99 1.33
CA ARG A 320 11.05 -17.93 1.51
C ARG A 320 10.25 -17.67 0.25
N LEU A 321 8.95 -17.46 0.42
CA LEU A 321 8.03 -17.14 -0.68
C LEU A 321 8.29 -15.74 -1.25
N ILE A 322 8.66 -15.70 -2.53
CA ILE A 322 8.84 -14.47 -3.33
C ILE A 322 7.86 -14.51 -4.51
N PRO A 323 6.91 -13.55 -4.64
CA PRO A 323 5.99 -13.48 -5.78
C PRO A 323 6.70 -12.88 -7.01
N ALA A 324 7.62 -13.66 -7.59
CA ALA A 324 8.42 -13.28 -8.76
C ALA A 324 7.55 -12.87 -9.95
N GLY A 325 7.99 -11.89 -10.75
CA GLY A 325 7.23 -11.40 -11.91
C GLY A 325 6.09 -10.42 -11.62
N HIS A 326 5.58 -10.37 -10.39
CA HIS A 326 4.40 -9.55 -10.04
C HIS A 326 4.70 -8.41 -9.06
N MET A 327 5.97 -7.99 -8.97
CA MET A 327 6.43 -6.94 -8.07
C MET A 327 6.52 -5.57 -8.74
N TRP A 328 6.48 -4.51 -7.94
CA TRP A 328 6.80 -3.17 -8.42
C TRP A 328 8.27 -3.08 -8.86
N PRO A 329 8.58 -2.30 -9.91
CA PRO A 329 9.95 -2.09 -10.34
C PRO A 329 10.85 -1.64 -9.19
N GLY A 330 12.01 -2.30 -9.04
CA GLY A 330 13.01 -1.97 -8.02
C GLY A 330 12.72 -2.52 -6.62
N THR A 331 11.63 -3.27 -6.42
CA THR A 331 11.28 -3.86 -5.13
C THR A 331 11.54 -5.38 -5.07
N CYS A 332 11.72 -5.90 -3.86
CA CYS A 332 11.74 -7.33 -3.55
C CYS A 332 11.12 -7.51 -2.17
N TRP A 333 10.28 -8.54 -2.02
CA TRP A 333 9.52 -8.78 -0.81
C TRP A 333 9.28 -10.28 -0.56
N TYR A 334 9.23 -10.65 0.72
CA TYR A 334 8.85 -11.97 1.19
C TYR A 334 7.42 -11.98 1.71
N ARG A 335 6.68 -13.06 1.49
CA ARG A 335 5.36 -13.27 2.09
C ARG A 335 5.46 -13.64 3.56
N LEU A 336 4.58 -13.07 4.37
CA LEU A 336 4.56 -13.32 5.81
C LEU A 336 3.58 -14.42 6.18
N ASN A 337 3.92 -15.18 7.21
CA ASN A 337 3.12 -16.23 7.81
C ASN A 337 2.17 -15.65 8.88
N PHE A 338 0.87 -15.62 8.59
CA PHE A 338 -0.13 -15.20 9.57
C PHE A 338 -0.63 -16.34 10.47
N GLY A 339 -0.06 -17.54 10.37
CA GLY A 339 -0.35 -18.67 11.27
C GLY A 339 0.38 -18.62 12.61
N ASN A 340 1.51 -17.90 12.71
CA ASN A 340 2.30 -17.84 13.95
C ASN A 340 1.79 -16.74 14.90
N LYS A 341 1.04 -17.14 15.94
CA LYS A 341 0.43 -16.20 16.90
C LYS A 341 1.43 -15.34 17.66
N LEU A 342 2.57 -15.90 18.09
CA LEU A 342 3.56 -15.18 18.89
C LEU A 342 4.27 -14.10 18.08
N LEU A 343 4.65 -14.41 16.83
CA LEU A 343 5.27 -13.43 15.95
C LEU A 343 4.27 -12.41 15.40
N ASN A 344 3.03 -12.81 15.15
CA ASN A 344 1.97 -11.88 14.79
C ASN A 344 1.66 -10.89 15.92
N ASP A 345 1.77 -11.31 17.17
CA ASP A 345 1.67 -10.42 18.33
C ASP A 345 2.77 -9.35 18.32
N LEU A 346 4.03 -9.73 18.09
CA LEU A 346 5.13 -8.79 17.90
C LEU A 346 4.91 -7.90 16.66
N HIS A 347 4.44 -8.46 15.55
CA HIS A 347 4.20 -7.72 14.32
C HIS A 347 3.06 -6.70 14.48
N ALA A 348 2.01 -7.00 15.23
CA ALA A 348 0.98 -6.03 15.55
C ALA A 348 1.49 -4.92 16.49
N LYS A 349 2.36 -5.26 17.46
CA LYS A 349 3.04 -4.28 18.33
C LYS A 349 3.98 -3.35 17.56
N TRP A 350 4.61 -3.82 16.48
CA TRP A 350 5.38 -2.96 15.57
C TRP A 350 4.51 -1.82 15.02
N TYR A 351 3.32 -2.13 14.50
CA TYR A 351 2.42 -1.11 13.97
C TYR A 351 2.01 -0.10 15.05
N ARG A 352 1.70 -0.56 16.26
CA ARG A 352 1.45 0.33 17.39
C ARG A 352 2.63 1.25 17.65
N TYR A 353 3.84 0.69 17.78
CA TYR A 353 5.06 1.47 18.02
C TYR A 353 5.28 2.51 16.93
N ASP A 354 5.22 2.11 15.66
CA ASP A 354 5.52 3.01 14.54
C ASP A 354 4.46 4.11 14.38
N TRP A 355 3.17 3.77 14.57
CA TRP A 355 2.08 4.74 14.48
C TRP A 355 2.11 5.77 15.61
N GLU A 356 2.45 5.35 16.84
CA GLU A 356 2.63 6.26 17.98
C GLU A 356 3.81 7.22 17.74
N GLN A 357 4.90 6.74 17.11
CA GLN A 357 6.03 7.60 16.74
C GLN A 357 5.64 8.65 15.70
N GLN A 358 4.84 8.27 14.71
CA GLN A 358 4.41 9.13 13.61
C GLN A 358 3.16 9.98 13.93
N GLY A 359 2.46 9.71 15.03
CA GLY A 359 1.22 10.40 15.41
C GLY A 359 0.02 10.05 14.52
N LEU A 360 -0.03 8.82 14.01
CA LEU A 360 -1.04 8.36 13.06
C LEU A 360 -2.33 7.91 13.77
N SER A 361 -3.47 8.08 13.10
CA SER A 361 -4.79 7.62 13.54
C SER A 361 -5.07 6.18 13.11
N GLY A 362 -4.35 5.68 12.10
CA GLY A 362 -4.48 4.35 11.54
C GLY A 362 -3.46 4.12 10.44
N ALA A 363 -3.75 3.19 9.54
CA ALA A 363 -2.93 2.96 8.36
C ALA A 363 -3.74 2.55 7.14
N TYR A 364 -3.15 2.81 5.99
CA TYR A 364 -3.61 2.44 4.68
C TYR A 364 -2.74 1.30 4.15
N ASN A 365 -3.38 0.15 3.95
CA ASN A 365 -2.76 -1.06 3.46
C ASN A 365 -2.93 -1.18 1.94
N ASP A 366 -1.81 -1.14 1.23
CA ASP A 366 -1.79 -1.19 -0.22
C ASP A 366 -1.60 -2.64 -0.71
N ASP A 367 -1.89 -2.89 -2.00
CA ASP A 367 -1.74 -4.21 -2.61
C ASP A 367 -2.46 -5.37 -1.89
N MET A 368 -3.58 -5.08 -1.22
CA MET A 368 -4.31 -6.08 -0.42
C MET A 368 -4.84 -7.27 -1.25
N ALA A 369 -5.06 -7.08 -2.55
CA ALA A 369 -5.46 -8.14 -3.48
C ALA A 369 -4.29 -9.04 -3.91
N LYS A 370 -3.03 -8.65 -3.64
CA LYS A 370 -1.83 -9.44 -3.93
C LYS A 370 -1.63 -10.46 -2.81
N LEU A 371 -2.36 -11.57 -2.87
CA LEU A 371 -2.36 -12.66 -1.89
C LEU A 371 -1.46 -13.82 -2.36
N LEU A 372 -1.94 -15.08 -2.31
CA LEU A 372 -1.20 -16.29 -2.68
C LEU A 372 -1.74 -16.99 -3.95
N GLY A 373 -2.69 -16.37 -4.66
CA GLY A 373 -3.31 -16.96 -5.86
C GLY A 373 -2.50 -16.79 -7.14
N ASN A 374 -3.07 -17.23 -8.26
CA ASN A 374 -2.46 -17.19 -9.60
C ASN A 374 -2.17 -15.77 -10.10
N ASN A 375 -2.75 -14.74 -9.46
CA ASN A 375 -2.40 -13.35 -9.74
C ASN A 375 -1.00 -12.95 -9.21
N GLN A 376 -0.36 -13.81 -8.41
CA GLN A 376 0.95 -13.56 -7.77
C GLN A 376 1.95 -14.70 -7.95
N PHE A 377 1.49 -15.92 -8.22
CA PHE A 377 2.35 -17.10 -8.33
C PHE A 377 1.87 -17.98 -9.48
N THR A 378 2.67 -18.11 -10.53
CA THR A 378 2.46 -19.08 -11.60
C THR A 378 3.46 -20.22 -11.40
N VAL A 379 3.02 -21.30 -10.77
CA VAL A 379 3.87 -22.43 -10.39
C VAL A 379 3.95 -23.43 -11.54
N GLU A 380 5.15 -23.67 -12.06
CA GLU A 380 5.41 -24.70 -13.07
C GLU A 380 5.72 -26.07 -12.44
N ALA A 381 6.47 -26.07 -11.33
CA ALA A 381 6.83 -27.26 -10.58
C ALA A 381 6.96 -26.96 -9.08
N GLY A 382 6.66 -27.95 -8.23
CA GLY A 382 6.70 -27.81 -6.78
C GLY A 382 5.52 -27.01 -6.21
N GLY A 383 5.84 -25.96 -5.45
CA GLY A 383 4.91 -24.93 -4.98
C GLY A 383 4.17 -25.23 -3.67
N GLN A 384 4.41 -26.38 -3.05
CA GLN A 384 3.82 -26.71 -1.74
C GLN A 384 4.34 -25.75 -0.67
N LEU A 385 3.43 -25.24 0.15
CA LEU A 385 3.76 -24.35 1.27
C LEU A 385 3.99 -25.16 2.54
N GLN A 386 4.97 -24.75 3.34
CA GLN A 386 5.29 -25.43 4.59
C GLN A 386 4.29 -25.10 5.70
N GLU A 387 3.92 -23.82 5.82
CA GLU A 387 3.05 -23.34 6.90
C GLU A 387 1.55 -23.50 6.58
N LEU A 388 1.20 -23.79 5.33
CA LEU A 388 -0.18 -23.87 4.85
C LEU A 388 -0.42 -25.20 4.11
N PRO A 389 -1.62 -25.80 4.19
CA PRO A 389 -1.91 -27.09 3.56
C PRO A 389 -2.17 -26.98 2.04
N PHE A 390 -1.69 -25.91 1.40
CA PHE A 390 -2.00 -25.57 0.01
C PHE A 390 -0.73 -25.28 -0.78
N LYS A 391 -0.87 -25.25 -2.11
CA LYS A 391 0.15 -24.74 -3.02
C LYS A 391 -0.04 -23.26 -3.29
N ALA A 392 1.06 -22.53 -3.48
CA ALA A 392 0.99 -21.18 -4.06
C ALA A 392 0.35 -21.21 -5.46
N GLY A 393 -0.25 -20.11 -5.87
CA GLY A 393 -0.98 -19.98 -7.13
C GLY A 393 -2.45 -20.38 -7.04
N ASN A 394 -2.90 -21.00 -5.94
CA ASN A 394 -4.27 -21.46 -5.83
C ASN A 394 -5.19 -20.45 -5.11
N ASP A 395 -6.43 -20.31 -5.59
CA ASP A 395 -7.51 -19.54 -4.96
C ASP A 395 -7.82 -20.01 -3.53
N GLU A 396 -7.76 -21.31 -3.23
CA GLU A 396 -7.93 -21.82 -1.86
C GLU A 396 -6.81 -21.34 -0.93
N ALA A 397 -5.56 -21.31 -1.40
CA ALA A 397 -4.44 -20.76 -0.65
C ALA A 397 -4.65 -19.26 -0.41
N SER A 398 -5.08 -18.54 -1.44
CA SER A 398 -5.40 -17.10 -1.38
C SER A 398 -6.50 -16.81 -0.34
N LEU A 399 -7.60 -17.55 -0.38
CA LEU A 399 -8.74 -17.39 0.52
C LEU A 399 -8.37 -17.73 1.97
N TYR A 400 -7.63 -18.81 2.18
CA TYR A 400 -7.17 -19.21 3.51
C TYR A 400 -6.22 -18.17 4.11
N TYR A 401 -5.25 -17.71 3.30
CA TYR A 401 -4.30 -16.66 3.69
C TYR A 401 -4.99 -15.33 4.02
N ALA A 402 -5.97 -14.93 3.22
CA ALA A 402 -6.77 -13.73 3.46
C ALA A 402 -7.54 -13.77 4.78
N LYS A 403 -8.05 -14.95 5.18
CA LYS A 403 -8.70 -15.12 6.50
C LYS A 403 -7.70 -14.95 7.64
N GLN A 404 -6.52 -15.55 7.54
CA GLN A 404 -5.47 -15.35 8.56
C GLN A 404 -4.99 -13.90 8.62
N MET A 405 -4.90 -13.24 7.46
CA MET A 405 -4.59 -11.81 7.40
C MET A 405 -5.67 -10.97 8.10
N ALA A 406 -6.95 -11.32 7.95
CA ALA A 406 -8.03 -10.63 8.64
C ALA A 406 -7.89 -10.74 10.17
N ASP A 407 -7.55 -11.93 10.68
CA ASP A 407 -7.28 -12.13 12.11
C ASP A 407 -6.08 -11.30 12.59
N PHE A 408 -5.00 -11.24 11.80
CA PHE A 408 -3.85 -10.39 12.08
C PHE A 408 -4.23 -8.90 12.11
N LEU A 409 -5.01 -8.42 11.15
CA LEU A 409 -5.47 -7.04 11.10
C LEU A 409 -6.39 -6.70 12.28
N ALA A 410 -7.22 -7.63 12.74
CA ALA A 410 -8.01 -7.48 13.96
C ALA A 410 -7.11 -7.35 15.21
N LEU A 411 -5.99 -8.09 15.25
CA LEU A 411 -4.98 -7.95 16.29
C LEU A 411 -4.28 -6.57 16.22
N VAL A 412 -3.95 -6.08 15.01
CA VAL A 412 -3.43 -4.72 14.81
C VAL A 412 -4.42 -3.68 15.35
N LYS A 413 -5.72 -3.79 15.05
CA LYS A 413 -6.75 -2.90 15.59
C LYS A 413 -6.82 -2.96 17.11
N THR A 414 -6.67 -4.15 17.69
CA THR A 414 -6.65 -4.32 19.15
C THR A 414 -5.47 -3.60 19.79
N TYR A 415 -4.26 -3.70 19.23
CA TYR A 415 -3.09 -3.03 19.80
C TYR A 415 -3.09 -1.51 19.59
N THR A 416 -3.59 -1.06 18.44
CA THR A 416 -3.56 0.35 18.03
C THR A 416 -4.82 1.12 18.45
N GLN A 417 -5.90 0.41 18.79
CA GLN A 417 -7.23 0.97 19.05
C GLN A 417 -7.77 1.82 17.88
N THR A 418 -7.33 1.52 16.65
CA THR A 418 -7.74 2.28 15.46
C THR A 418 -9.15 1.92 14.99
N HIS A 419 -9.83 2.93 14.46
CA HIS A 419 -11.07 2.81 13.66
C HIS A 419 -10.86 3.36 12.23
N TRP A 420 -9.60 3.41 11.81
CA TRP A 420 -9.11 3.99 10.56
C TRP A 420 -8.11 3.03 9.90
N LEU A 421 -8.41 1.73 9.94
CA LEU A 421 -7.68 0.76 9.13
C LEU A 421 -8.24 0.81 7.70
N ALA A 422 -7.41 1.16 6.74
CA ALA A 422 -7.80 1.36 5.36
C ALA A 422 -7.17 0.33 4.43
N ALA A 423 -7.85 0.06 3.30
CA ALA A 423 -7.33 -0.79 2.24
C ALA A 423 -7.44 -0.10 0.87
N ASN A 424 -6.42 -0.28 0.04
CA ASN A 424 -6.52 0.04 -1.38
C ASN A 424 -7.28 -1.05 -2.12
N ILE A 425 -8.38 -0.67 -2.75
CA ILE A 425 -9.13 -1.57 -3.62
C ILE A 425 -9.34 -0.98 -5.01
N SER A 426 -8.76 0.19 -5.32
CA SER A 426 -8.95 0.87 -6.59
C SER A 426 -10.45 0.93 -6.98
N ASP A 427 -10.84 0.43 -8.14
CA ASP A 427 -12.22 0.35 -8.58
C ASP A 427 -12.86 -1.05 -8.45
N LEU A 428 -12.23 -1.97 -7.72
CA LEU A 428 -12.73 -3.33 -7.49
C LEU A 428 -14.08 -3.33 -6.78
N ASN A 429 -15.00 -4.16 -7.28
CA ASN A 429 -16.24 -4.49 -6.58
C ASN A 429 -15.99 -5.73 -5.70
N LEU A 430 -15.95 -5.54 -4.38
CA LEU A 430 -15.63 -6.60 -3.42
C LEU A 430 -16.64 -7.75 -3.35
N TRP A 431 -17.83 -7.61 -3.93
CA TRP A 431 -18.82 -8.69 -4.06
C TRP A 431 -18.60 -9.55 -5.30
N HIS A 432 -17.74 -9.11 -6.23
CA HIS A 432 -17.39 -9.82 -7.46
C HIS A 432 -15.96 -10.37 -7.45
N TYR A 433 -15.27 -10.23 -6.33
CA TYR A 433 -13.88 -10.63 -6.18
C TYR A 433 -13.75 -11.74 -5.14
N ASP A 434 -13.69 -12.99 -5.61
CA ASP A 434 -13.71 -14.20 -4.78
C ASP A 434 -12.50 -14.32 -3.85
N GLY A 435 -11.38 -13.69 -4.21
CA GLY A 435 -10.18 -13.65 -3.38
C GLY A 435 -10.33 -12.83 -2.10
N TRP A 436 -11.44 -12.12 -1.90
CA TRP A 436 -11.67 -11.29 -0.71
C TRP A 436 -12.80 -11.86 0.16
N PRO A 437 -12.47 -12.64 1.21
CA PRO A 437 -13.47 -13.19 2.11
C PRO A 437 -14.17 -12.09 2.91
N GLN A 438 -15.40 -12.37 3.35
CA GLN A 438 -16.15 -11.47 4.23
C GLN A 438 -15.34 -11.05 5.46
N ALA A 439 -14.63 -11.98 6.13
CA ALA A 439 -13.80 -11.65 7.29
C ALA A 439 -12.76 -10.55 7.01
N LEU A 440 -12.15 -10.54 5.82
CA LEU A 440 -11.21 -9.50 5.43
C LEU A 440 -11.91 -8.18 5.07
N ARG A 441 -13.17 -8.21 4.61
CA ARG A 441 -13.95 -6.97 4.44
C ARG A 441 -14.28 -6.37 5.79
N ASP A 442 -14.80 -7.19 6.69
CA ASP A 442 -15.36 -6.76 7.98
C ASP A 442 -14.31 -6.15 8.93
N VAL A 443 -13.01 -6.41 8.72
CA VAL A 443 -11.93 -5.83 9.54
C VAL A 443 -11.52 -4.42 9.08
N VAL A 444 -11.79 -4.05 7.83
CA VAL A 444 -11.39 -2.77 7.23
C VAL A 444 -12.44 -1.70 7.50
N ASP A 445 -12.02 -0.47 7.84
CA ASP A 445 -12.92 0.65 8.17
C ASP A 445 -13.08 1.64 7.00
N VAL A 446 -12.08 1.71 6.12
CA VAL A 446 -11.96 2.73 5.07
C VAL A 446 -11.43 2.16 3.75
N TRP A 447 -12.04 2.54 2.64
CA TRP A 447 -11.69 2.05 1.31
C TRP A 447 -11.10 3.18 0.47
N LEU A 448 -9.86 3.02 0.01
CA LEU A 448 -9.31 3.91 -1.02
C LEU A 448 -9.79 3.43 -2.39
N ARG A 449 -10.46 4.32 -3.13
CA ARG A 449 -11.06 4.02 -4.44
C ARG A 449 -10.34 4.79 -5.55
N GLU A 450 -9.18 4.29 -5.96
CA GLU A 450 -8.35 4.88 -7.01
C GLU A 450 -9.00 4.82 -8.39
N HIS A 451 -8.87 5.90 -9.17
CA HIS A 451 -9.47 6.05 -10.51
C HIS A 451 -10.96 5.65 -10.61
N TYR A 452 -11.69 5.72 -9.49
CA TYR A 452 -13.07 5.28 -9.41
C TYR A 452 -13.95 6.13 -10.32
N LEU A 453 -13.81 7.45 -10.26
CA LEU A 453 -14.57 8.35 -11.12
C LEU A 453 -13.66 9.00 -12.17
N SER A 454 -14.20 9.15 -13.38
CA SER A 454 -13.56 9.87 -14.48
C SER A 454 -14.61 10.66 -15.27
N PRO A 455 -14.28 11.85 -15.81
CA PRO A 455 -15.23 12.73 -16.49
C PRO A 455 -16.05 12.05 -17.58
N ALA A 456 -15.49 11.08 -18.29
CA ALA A 456 -16.14 10.36 -19.38
C ALA A 456 -16.42 8.88 -19.07
N MET A 457 -16.75 8.53 -17.82
CA MET A 457 -16.92 7.12 -17.40
C MET A 457 -18.10 6.36 -18.02
N GLY A 458 -19.03 7.05 -18.69
CA GLY A 458 -20.22 6.44 -19.30
C GLY A 458 -21.29 5.98 -18.30
N LEU A 459 -22.51 5.73 -18.80
CA LEU A 459 -23.65 5.31 -17.98
C LEU A 459 -23.53 3.84 -17.54
N ASP A 460 -23.01 2.96 -18.40
CA ASP A 460 -22.87 1.53 -18.11
C ASP A 460 -21.99 1.27 -16.87
N ARG A 461 -20.90 2.03 -16.73
CA ARG A 461 -20.03 1.98 -15.54
C ARG A 461 -20.75 2.53 -14.32
N LEU A 462 -21.43 3.68 -14.44
CA LEU A 462 -22.18 4.29 -13.34
C LEU A 462 -23.20 3.34 -12.69
N TYR A 463 -23.96 2.57 -13.48
CA TYR A 463 -24.98 1.66 -12.94
C TYR A 463 -24.41 0.47 -12.17
N ARG A 464 -23.12 0.14 -12.39
CA ARG A 464 -22.45 -1.00 -11.74
C ARG A 464 -21.71 -0.63 -10.46
N TYR A 465 -21.58 0.67 -10.16
CA TYR A 465 -20.82 1.21 -9.02
C TYR A 465 -21.66 1.38 -7.75
N TRP A 466 -22.57 0.44 -7.53
CA TRP A 466 -23.45 0.38 -6.38
C TRP A 466 -22.71 -0.04 -5.10
N ASP A 467 -21.53 -0.64 -5.23
CA ASP A 467 -20.73 -1.20 -4.12
C ASP A 467 -20.27 -0.12 -3.14
N ASN A 468 -19.97 1.10 -3.59
CA ASN A 468 -19.73 2.23 -2.67
C ASN A 468 -20.91 2.49 -1.72
N PHE A 469 -22.15 2.33 -2.21
CA PHE A 469 -23.36 2.48 -1.38
C PHE A 469 -23.59 1.27 -0.48
N ALA A 470 -23.12 0.08 -0.86
CA ALA A 470 -23.14 -1.11 -0.01
C ALA A 470 -22.16 -0.97 1.16
N LEU A 471 -20.91 -0.57 0.90
CA LEU A 471 -19.89 -0.33 1.94
C LEU A 471 -20.35 0.72 2.95
N ALA A 472 -20.87 1.86 2.46
CA ALA A 472 -21.41 2.89 3.34
C ALA A 472 -22.61 2.42 4.18
N ARG A 473 -23.41 1.46 3.67
CA ARG A 473 -24.54 0.87 4.39
C ARG A 473 -24.09 -0.04 5.53
N GLN A 474 -22.92 -0.67 5.39
CA GLN A 474 -22.23 -1.45 6.42
C GLN A 474 -21.58 -0.57 7.49
N GLY A 475 -21.43 0.73 7.22
CA GLY A 475 -20.80 1.68 8.13
C GLY A 475 -19.37 2.05 7.74
N ASP A 476 -18.90 1.58 6.60
CA ASP A 476 -17.55 1.84 6.13
C ASP A 476 -17.43 3.24 5.52
N LYS A 477 -16.20 3.68 5.34
CA LYS A 477 -15.87 4.94 4.68
C LYS A 477 -15.18 4.68 3.36
N SER A 478 -15.27 5.64 2.43
CA SER A 478 -14.57 5.58 1.14
C SER A 478 -13.91 6.91 0.85
N LEU A 479 -12.62 6.92 0.52
CA LEU A 479 -12.05 8.04 -0.22
C LEU A 479 -12.18 7.74 -1.71
N ILE A 480 -12.96 8.57 -2.40
CA ILE A 480 -13.24 8.44 -3.82
C ILE A 480 -12.29 9.33 -4.59
N MET A 481 -11.40 8.71 -5.35
CA MET A 481 -10.50 9.44 -6.24
C MET A 481 -11.19 9.70 -7.57
N VAL A 482 -11.21 10.97 -7.93
CA VAL A 482 -11.73 11.46 -9.19
C VAL A 482 -10.54 11.86 -10.06
N SER A 483 -10.32 11.13 -11.14
CA SER A 483 -9.21 11.36 -12.05
C SER A 483 -9.65 12.16 -13.26
N THR A 484 -8.78 13.00 -13.82
CA THR A 484 -9.03 13.67 -15.11
C THR A 484 -8.82 12.74 -16.33
N LYS A 485 -8.42 11.48 -16.11
CA LYS A 485 -8.24 10.47 -17.16
C LYS A 485 -9.50 10.29 -18.00
N GLY A 486 -9.32 10.19 -19.32
CA GLY A 486 -10.41 10.05 -20.29
C GLY A 486 -11.23 11.33 -20.50
N GLY A 487 -10.89 12.43 -19.82
CA GLY A 487 -11.57 13.71 -19.95
C GLY A 487 -11.05 14.58 -21.09
N ARG A 488 -11.55 15.81 -21.15
CA ARG A 488 -11.18 16.83 -22.15
C ARG A 488 -9.72 17.25 -22.02
N SER A 489 -9.21 17.30 -20.79
CA SER A 489 -7.81 17.62 -20.48
C SER A 489 -6.82 16.63 -21.08
N GLN A 490 -7.23 15.37 -21.29
CA GLN A 490 -6.38 14.40 -21.98
C GLN A 490 -6.33 14.67 -23.50
N VAL A 491 -7.42 15.18 -24.09
CA VAL A 491 -7.51 15.50 -25.52
C VAL A 491 -6.87 16.86 -25.84
N ALA A 492 -7.01 17.82 -24.93
CA ALA A 492 -6.51 19.18 -25.09
C ALA A 492 -5.76 19.66 -23.82
N PRO A 493 -4.57 19.09 -23.52
CA PRO A 493 -3.86 19.32 -22.26
C PRO A 493 -3.36 20.75 -22.07
N LEU A 494 -3.23 21.54 -23.14
CA LEU A 494 -2.81 22.94 -23.07
C LEU A 494 -3.98 23.92 -22.85
N LEU A 495 -5.23 23.45 -22.95
CA LEU A 495 -6.40 24.31 -22.76
C LEU A 495 -6.81 24.33 -21.29
N SER A 496 -6.66 25.49 -20.65
CA SER A 496 -7.12 25.71 -19.26
C SER A 496 -8.58 25.30 -19.05
N THR A 497 -9.46 25.63 -20.00
CA THR A 497 -10.89 25.30 -19.91
C THR A 497 -11.16 23.80 -19.89
N ALA A 498 -10.35 22.99 -20.57
CA ALA A 498 -10.50 21.53 -20.58
C ALA A 498 -10.26 20.92 -19.20
N TRP A 499 -9.24 21.40 -18.48
CA TRP A 499 -8.94 20.97 -17.12
C TRP A 499 -10.02 21.38 -16.12
N HIS A 500 -10.45 22.65 -16.14
CA HIS A 500 -11.48 23.13 -15.22
C HIS A 500 -12.81 22.40 -15.44
N GLN A 501 -13.19 22.14 -16.70
CA GLN A 501 -14.40 21.36 -17.02
C GLN A 501 -14.33 19.92 -16.52
N ASP A 502 -13.17 19.27 -16.62
CA ASP A 502 -12.98 17.91 -16.09
C ASP A 502 -13.03 17.89 -14.56
N ILE A 503 -12.45 18.89 -13.89
CA ILE A 503 -12.52 19.03 -12.42
C ILE A 503 -13.96 19.32 -11.97
N GLU A 504 -14.68 20.23 -12.62
CA GLU A 504 -16.11 20.51 -12.37
C GLU A 504 -16.96 19.25 -12.54
N THR A 505 -16.79 18.56 -13.68
CA THR A 505 -17.50 17.32 -13.99
C THR A 505 -17.17 16.24 -12.97
N GLY A 506 -15.90 16.15 -12.58
CA GLY A 506 -15.42 15.24 -11.56
C GLY A 506 -16.07 15.48 -10.20
N LEU A 507 -16.19 16.74 -9.76
CA LEU A 507 -16.89 17.08 -8.52
C LEU A 507 -18.38 16.75 -8.59
N ALA A 508 -19.04 17.02 -9.73
CA ALA A 508 -20.43 16.64 -9.94
C ALA A 508 -20.63 15.12 -9.89
N LEU A 509 -19.77 14.34 -10.55
CA LEU A 509 -19.76 12.89 -10.47
C LEU A 509 -19.57 12.43 -9.02
N TYR A 510 -18.60 12.99 -8.29
CA TYR A 510 -18.42 12.68 -6.88
C TYR A 510 -19.70 12.91 -6.07
N TYR A 511 -20.38 14.04 -6.24
CA TYR A 511 -21.64 14.30 -5.53
C TYR A 511 -22.78 13.35 -5.93
N LEU A 512 -22.74 12.70 -7.10
CA LEU A 512 -23.65 11.59 -7.36
C LEU A 512 -23.40 10.42 -6.39
N PHE A 513 -22.13 10.13 -6.05
CA PHE A 513 -21.74 9.04 -5.14
C PHE A 513 -21.61 9.44 -3.66
N ASN A 514 -21.60 10.74 -3.35
CA ASN A 514 -21.35 11.25 -2.00
C ASN A 514 -22.37 10.74 -0.97
N ILE A 515 -21.89 10.15 0.10
CA ILE A 515 -22.67 9.81 1.29
C ILE A 515 -22.00 10.57 2.42
N PRO A 516 -22.58 11.70 2.86
CA PRO A 516 -21.99 12.55 3.87
C PRO A 516 -21.52 11.76 5.11
N GLN A 517 -20.35 12.12 5.63
CA GLN A 517 -19.62 11.44 6.71
C GLN A 517 -19.09 10.02 6.39
N ARG A 518 -19.45 9.45 5.23
CA ARG A 518 -18.95 8.15 4.75
C ARG A 518 -18.01 8.29 3.57
N THR A 519 -18.20 9.27 2.70
CA THR A 519 -17.33 9.49 1.54
C THR A 519 -16.47 10.74 1.67
N TYR A 520 -15.26 10.68 1.11
CA TYR A 520 -14.30 11.78 1.05
C TYR A 520 -13.84 11.99 -0.40
N TYR A 521 -13.79 13.24 -0.83
CA TYR A 521 -13.36 13.61 -2.18
C TYR A 521 -11.85 13.77 -2.27
N HIS A 522 -11.26 13.21 -3.31
CA HIS A 522 -9.90 13.50 -3.73
C HIS A 522 -9.86 13.69 -5.25
N SER A 523 -9.27 14.80 -5.69
CA SER A 523 -9.06 15.08 -7.12
C SER A 523 -7.63 14.72 -7.49
N TRP A 524 -7.45 13.99 -8.59
CA TRP A 524 -6.15 13.56 -9.06
C TRP A 524 -6.04 13.70 -10.58
N ASN A 525 -4.81 13.74 -11.09
CA ASN A 525 -4.58 13.79 -12.52
C ASN A 525 -4.71 12.39 -13.17
N ALA A 526 -4.34 12.30 -14.43
CA ALA A 526 -4.36 11.05 -15.19
C ALA A 526 -3.08 10.20 -15.05
N GLY A 527 -2.08 10.67 -14.32
CA GLY A 527 -0.80 9.98 -14.11
C GLY A 527 -0.80 9.09 -12.87
N PHE A 528 0.29 8.33 -12.68
CA PHE A 528 0.52 7.45 -11.52
C PHE A 528 1.43 8.07 -10.45
N TYR A 529 1.77 9.36 -10.59
CA TYR A 529 2.70 10.03 -9.68
C TYR A 529 1.93 10.83 -8.63
N TYR A 530 1.95 10.32 -7.40
CA TYR A 530 1.44 11.01 -6.22
C TYR A 530 2.36 12.16 -5.79
N GLY A 531 1.93 12.89 -4.75
CA GLY A 531 2.68 13.95 -4.12
C GLY A 531 2.22 15.36 -4.49
N SER A 532 2.79 16.31 -3.77
CA SER A 532 2.38 17.71 -3.68
C SER A 532 3.29 18.67 -4.45
N GLY A 533 4.33 18.13 -5.11
CA GLY A 533 5.27 18.91 -5.91
C GLY A 533 4.59 19.66 -7.05
N ASN A 534 5.37 20.48 -7.76
CA ASN A 534 4.83 21.33 -8.80
C ASN A 534 4.34 20.56 -10.03
N THR A 535 3.36 21.14 -10.72
CA THR A 535 2.85 20.67 -12.00
C THR A 535 3.89 20.81 -13.11
N THR A 536 3.73 19.97 -14.13
CA THR A 536 4.48 20.02 -15.39
C THR A 536 3.49 20.13 -16.55
N ASP A 537 3.99 20.36 -17.76
CA ASP A 537 3.16 20.40 -19.00
C ASP A 537 2.46 19.07 -19.30
N LYS A 538 2.93 17.97 -18.70
CA LYS A 538 2.32 16.64 -18.82
C LYS A 538 1.10 16.44 -17.94
N ASN A 539 0.93 17.25 -16.89
CA ASN A 539 -0.13 17.04 -15.91
C ASN A 539 -1.00 18.28 -15.66
N TRP A 540 -0.63 19.46 -16.13
CA TRP A 540 -1.46 20.65 -16.02
C TRP A 540 -1.20 21.59 -17.20
N TYR A 541 -2.15 22.46 -17.52
CA TYR A 541 -1.98 23.44 -18.61
C TYR A 541 -0.88 24.49 -18.32
N ARG A 542 -0.43 24.60 -17.07
CA ARG A 542 0.63 25.52 -16.62
C ARG A 542 1.59 24.78 -15.70
N GLN A 543 2.89 25.03 -15.86
CA GLN A 543 3.91 24.44 -14.98
C GLN A 543 4.10 25.26 -13.70
N GLY A 544 4.70 24.65 -12.67
CA GLY A 544 5.24 25.39 -11.53
C GLY A 544 4.21 25.84 -10.49
N VAL A 545 3.06 25.17 -10.43
CA VAL A 545 2.07 25.35 -9.35
C VAL A 545 1.87 24.02 -8.61
N PRO A 546 1.61 24.00 -7.29
CA PRO A 546 1.43 22.75 -6.56
C PRO A 546 0.23 21.94 -7.09
N LYS A 547 0.43 20.65 -7.33
CA LYS A 547 -0.58 19.75 -7.94
C LYS A 547 -1.90 19.74 -7.16
N ASN A 548 -1.85 19.42 -5.87
CA ASN A 548 -3.05 19.26 -5.05
C ASN A 548 -3.86 20.57 -4.93
N TRP A 549 -3.18 21.72 -4.97
CA TRP A 549 -3.81 23.03 -4.98
C TRP A 549 -4.67 23.26 -6.22
N VAL A 550 -4.18 22.90 -7.41
CA VAL A 550 -4.91 23.16 -8.66
C VAL A 550 -5.98 22.13 -8.97
N TYR A 551 -5.86 20.89 -8.49
CA TYR A 551 -6.86 19.86 -8.76
C TYR A 551 -8.06 19.91 -7.81
N GLN A 552 -7.91 20.38 -6.56
CA GLN A 552 -9.02 20.46 -5.63
C GLN A 552 -9.85 21.73 -5.88
N PRO A 553 -11.13 21.63 -6.28
CA PRO A 553 -12.01 22.78 -6.54
C PRO A 553 -12.52 23.41 -5.24
N SER A 554 -11.60 23.93 -4.43
CA SER A 554 -11.84 24.42 -3.06
C SER A 554 -12.94 25.48 -2.99
N ALA A 555 -13.00 26.37 -3.99
CA ALA A 555 -14.02 27.42 -4.02
C ALA A 555 -15.44 26.87 -4.29
N MET A 556 -15.56 25.85 -5.15
CA MET A 556 -16.83 25.15 -5.35
C MET A 556 -17.23 24.34 -4.12
N LEU A 557 -16.28 23.65 -3.49
CA LEU A 557 -16.51 22.84 -2.29
C LEU A 557 -17.02 23.68 -1.09
N LYS A 558 -16.66 24.97 -1.02
CA LYS A 558 -17.18 25.93 -0.02
C LYS A 558 -18.66 26.26 -0.19
N VAL A 559 -19.26 26.02 -1.37
CA VAL A 559 -20.68 26.27 -1.60
C VAL A 559 -21.51 25.15 -0.98
N ASP A 560 -22.25 25.48 0.07
CA ASP A 560 -23.15 24.53 0.73
C ASP A 560 -24.34 24.16 -0.16
N ILE A 561 -24.32 22.98 -0.78
CA ILE A 561 -25.47 22.40 -1.49
C ILE A 561 -26.36 21.55 -0.58
N GLY A 562 -26.01 21.39 0.70
CA GLY A 562 -26.73 20.62 1.69
C GLY A 562 -26.40 19.13 1.64
N GLN A 563 -27.41 18.30 1.91
CA GLN A 563 -27.29 16.85 2.03
C GLN A 563 -28.16 16.15 0.97
N PRO A 564 -27.79 14.97 0.46
CA PRO A 564 -28.62 14.23 -0.50
C PRO A 564 -30.02 13.99 0.06
N THR A 565 -31.04 14.08 -0.80
CA THR A 565 -32.44 13.85 -0.44
C THR A 565 -33.14 12.98 -1.51
N ILE A 566 -34.42 12.69 -1.30
CA ILE A 566 -35.22 11.88 -2.21
C ILE A 566 -35.38 12.58 -3.57
N ALA A 567 -35.59 11.78 -4.61
CA ALA A 567 -35.85 12.30 -5.94
C ALA A 567 -37.16 13.15 -5.96
N PRO A 568 -37.21 14.26 -6.72
CA PRO A 568 -38.42 15.04 -6.89
C PRO A 568 -39.55 14.22 -7.51
N LYS A 569 -40.80 14.55 -7.15
CA LYS A 569 -41.99 13.91 -7.72
C LYS A 569 -42.00 14.03 -9.26
N GLY A 570 -42.55 13.03 -9.93
CA GLY A 570 -42.71 13.00 -11.39
C GLY A 570 -41.47 12.54 -12.19
N HIS A 571 -40.32 12.32 -11.53
CA HIS A 571 -39.10 11.87 -12.21
C HIS A 571 -38.93 10.34 -12.10
N ARG A 572 -38.41 9.73 -13.18
CA ARG A 572 -38.09 8.30 -13.19
C ARG A 572 -36.78 8.04 -12.43
N ILE A 573 -36.79 7.04 -11.55
CA ILE A 573 -35.61 6.62 -10.79
C ILE A 573 -34.64 5.86 -11.69
N VAL A 574 -33.33 6.05 -11.47
CA VAL A 574 -32.26 5.30 -12.15
C VAL A 574 -32.18 3.88 -11.56
N TYR A 575 -31.62 2.92 -12.30
CA TYR A 575 -31.43 1.56 -11.82
C TYR A 575 -29.95 1.24 -11.61
N TRP A 576 -29.67 0.52 -10.53
CA TRP A 576 -28.46 -0.26 -10.37
C TRP A 576 -28.51 -1.52 -11.23
N ARG A 577 -27.31 -2.01 -11.59
CA ARG A 577 -27.11 -3.28 -12.27
C ARG A 577 -25.99 -4.05 -11.58
N ASN A 578 -26.34 -5.17 -10.94
CA ASN A 578 -25.40 -6.17 -10.50
C ASN A 578 -25.37 -7.29 -11.53
N LYS A 579 -24.41 -7.22 -12.45
CA LYS A 579 -24.23 -8.22 -13.51
C LYS A 579 -22.92 -8.97 -13.33
N THR A 580 -23.02 -10.28 -13.16
CA THR A 580 -21.93 -11.25 -13.26
C THR A 580 -22.16 -12.14 -14.49
N ASN A 581 -21.36 -13.20 -14.68
CA ASN A 581 -21.57 -14.15 -15.78
C ASN A 581 -22.94 -14.86 -15.68
N ASP A 582 -23.38 -15.16 -14.47
CA ASP A 582 -24.56 -16.01 -14.22
C ASP A 582 -25.80 -15.23 -13.75
N VAL A 583 -25.65 -13.95 -13.40
CA VAL A 583 -26.70 -13.16 -12.74
C VAL A 583 -26.77 -11.74 -13.32
N ASP A 584 -27.99 -11.21 -13.54
CA ASP A 584 -28.24 -9.80 -13.92
C ASP A 584 -29.36 -9.22 -13.04
N ILE A 585 -29.03 -8.86 -11.81
CA ILE A 585 -29.96 -8.26 -10.84
C ILE A 585 -30.02 -6.75 -11.07
N LYS A 586 -31.24 -6.22 -11.04
CA LYS A 586 -31.53 -4.79 -11.20
C LYS A 586 -32.35 -4.30 -10.03
N ALA A 587 -32.04 -3.12 -9.52
CA ALA A 587 -32.84 -2.48 -8.49
C ALA A 587 -32.86 -0.97 -8.72
N LYS A 588 -33.93 -0.30 -8.29
CA LYS A 588 -33.96 1.17 -8.31
C LYS A 588 -32.88 1.71 -7.38
N THR A 589 -32.24 2.81 -7.75
CA THR A 589 -31.26 3.52 -6.91
C THR A 589 -31.86 4.09 -5.61
N SER A 590 -33.19 4.09 -5.47
CA SER A 590 -33.90 4.42 -4.24
C SER A 590 -34.15 3.20 -3.32
N SER A 591 -33.81 1.99 -3.78
CA SER A 591 -33.97 0.76 -3.00
C SER A 591 -32.92 0.69 -1.89
N ALA A 592 -33.27 0.04 -0.78
CA ALA A 592 -32.33 -0.33 0.27
C ALA A 592 -31.64 -1.69 0.02
N MET A 593 -32.04 -2.40 -1.03
CA MET A 593 -31.56 -3.74 -1.38
C MET A 593 -31.26 -3.86 -2.89
N LEU A 594 -30.22 -4.60 -3.23
CA LEU A 594 -29.87 -5.06 -4.57
C LEU A 594 -29.66 -6.58 -4.54
N GLY A 595 -30.73 -7.33 -4.85
CA GLY A 595 -30.77 -8.75 -4.48
C GLY A 595 -30.73 -8.86 -2.95
N ASP A 596 -29.81 -9.67 -2.44
CA ASP A 596 -29.60 -9.85 -1.00
C ASP A 596 -28.59 -8.86 -0.39
N ILE A 597 -28.07 -7.92 -1.19
CA ILE A 597 -27.06 -6.96 -0.75
C ILE A 597 -27.75 -5.69 -0.26
N SER A 598 -27.50 -5.32 1.00
CA SER A 598 -27.94 -4.04 1.56
C SER A 598 -27.17 -2.87 0.95
N VAL A 599 -27.88 -1.85 0.48
CA VAL A 599 -27.30 -0.65 -0.15
C VAL A 599 -27.94 0.62 0.42
N ALA A 600 -27.15 1.69 0.56
CA ALA A 600 -27.69 3.00 0.89
C ALA A 600 -28.45 3.58 -0.33
N PRO A 601 -29.68 4.11 -0.17
CA PRO A 601 -30.41 4.74 -1.27
C PRO A 601 -29.64 5.94 -1.85
N ALA A 602 -29.31 5.88 -3.12
CA ALA A 602 -28.67 6.98 -3.86
C ALA A 602 -29.69 8.01 -4.36
N ASN A 603 -30.94 7.59 -4.61
CA ASN A 603 -32.05 8.43 -5.08
C ASN A 603 -31.76 9.19 -6.39
N TRP A 604 -30.94 8.61 -7.27
CA TRP A 604 -30.71 9.17 -8.60
C TRP A 604 -31.97 9.08 -9.46
N PHE A 605 -32.16 10.09 -10.32
CA PHE A 605 -33.30 10.16 -11.22
C PHE A 605 -32.90 10.74 -12.57
N TRP A 606 -33.76 10.51 -13.56
CA TRP A 606 -33.59 11.01 -14.92
C TRP A 606 -34.24 12.39 -15.08
N LEU A 607 -33.45 13.40 -15.45
CA LEU A 607 -33.97 14.64 -16.04
C LEU A 607 -34.27 14.47 -17.52
N TYR A 608 -33.49 13.62 -18.19
CA TYR A 608 -33.67 13.24 -19.58
C TYR A 608 -33.11 11.84 -19.83
N ARG A 609 -33.72 11.07 -20.73
CA ARG A 609 -33.22 9.75 -21.16
C ARG A 609 -33.67 9.44 -22.58
N SER A 610 -32.80 8.80 -23.37
CA SER A 610 -33.19 8.25 -24.67
C SER A 610 -34.01 6.97 -24.49
N GLY A 611 -35.07 6.80 -25.28
CA GLY A 611 -35.81 5.55 -25.39
C GLY A 611 -36.70 5.26 -24.17
N TRP A 612 -37.86 4.66 -24.44
CA TRP A 612 -38.93 4.51 -23.45
C TRP A 612 -38.92 3.17 -22.69
N GLY A 613 -38.33 2.11 -23.27
CA GLY A 613 -38.49 0.72 -22.79
C GLY A 613 -37.32 0.08 -22.03
N SER A 614 -36.12 0.68 -21.99
CA SER A 614 -34.96 0.11 -21.27
C SER A 614 -34.70 0.81 -19.94
N ASP A 615 -34.37 0.09 -18.88
CA ASP A 615 -33.87 0.71 -17.63
C ASP A 615 -32.49 1.36 -17.82
N PHE A 616 -31.77 0.97 -18.88
CA PHE A 616 -30.44 1.44 -19.25
C PHE A 616 -30.49 2.12 -20.63
N PRO A 617 -30.76 3.44 -20.68
CA PRO A 617 -30.82 4.20 -21.93
C PRO A 617 -29.43 4.36 -22.58
N ARG A 618 -29.40 4.55 -23.91
CA ARG A 618 -28.15 4.81 -24.67
C ARG A 618 -27.50 6.15 -24.29
N HIS A 619 -28.31 7.17 -23.99
CA HIS A 619 -27.84 8.42 -23.38
C HIS A 619 -28.86 8.99 -22.41
N GLY A 620 -28.43 9.91 -21.55
CA GLY A 620 -29.33 10.59 -20.63
C GLY A 620 -28.63 11.65 -19.79
N VAL A 621 -29.44 12.32 -18.97
CA VAL A 621 -29.00 13.26 -17.93
C VAL A 621 -29.48 12.72 -16.58
N ILE A 622 -28.54 12.17 -15.82
CA ILE A 622 -28.76 11.73 -14.44
C ILE A 622 -28.69 12.94 -13.52
N ALA A 623 -29.53 12.95 -12.50
CA ALA A 623 -29.46 13.94 -11.44
C ALA A 623 -29.62 13.32 -10.06
N ARG A 624 -29.11 14.03 -9.05
CA ARG A 624 -29.32 13.74 -7.63
C ARG A 624 -29.68 15.02 -6.89
N GLN A 625 -30.78 14.97 -6.15
CA GLN A 625 -31.27 16.10 -5.38
C GLN A 625 -30.51 16.24 -4.08
N TYR A 626 -30.14 17.47 -3.74
CA TYR A 626 -29.67 17.85 -2.41
C TYR A 626 -30.66 18.83 -1.78
N SER A 627 -30.62 18.95 -0.45
CA SER A 627 -31.54 19.84 0.30
C SER A 627 -31.41 21.31 -0.09
N LYS A 628 -30.22 21.77 -0.50
CA LYS A 628 -29.96 23.13 -0.97
C LYS A 628 -29.40 23.19 -2.38
N GLY A 629 -29.50 22.12 -3.17
CA GLY A 629 -28.86 22.06 -4.48
C GLY A 629 -29.29 20.89 -5.34
N LEU A 630 -28.72 20.81 -6.53
CA LEU A 630 -28.95 19.74 -7.49
C LEU A 630 -27.64 19.44 -8.20
N VAL A 631 -27.37 18.17 -8.45
CA VAL A 631 -26.19 17.75 -9.20
C VAL A 631 -26.65 16.98 -10.42
N VAL A 632 -26.06 17.28 -11.57
CA VAL A 632 -26.44 16.71 -12.86
C VAL A 632 -25.22 16.21 -13.63
N TYR A 633 -25.40 15.18 -14.44
CA TYR A 633 -24.38 14.65 -15.33
C TYR A 633 -24.99 14.08 -16.61
N ARG A 634 -24.51 14.55 -17.77
CA ARG A 634 -24.92 14.06 -19.09
C ARG A 634 -23.92 13.03 -19.59
N ALA A 635 -24.39 11.83 -19.93
CA ALA A 635 -23.54 10.79 -20.50
C ALA A 635 -24.26 9.92 -21.54
N MET A 636 -23.48 9.22 -22.34
CA MET A 636 -23.91 8.05 -23.11
C MET A 636 -23.49 6.76 -22.41
N ASN A 637 -23.94 5.62 -22.92
CA ASN A 637 -23.69 4.31 -22.35
C ASN A 637 -22.18 3.99 -22.31
N GLU A 638 -21.50 4.17 -23.43
CA GLU A 638 -20.08 3.94 -23.59
C GLU A 638 -19.24 4.99 -22.84
N PRO A 639 -18.07 4.61 -22.29
CA PRO A 639 -17.10 5.57 -21.77
C PRO A 639 -16.25 6.19 -22.88
N ASN A 640 -15.58 7.31 -22.58
CA ASN A 640 -14.50 7.93 -23.36
C ASN A 640 -14.80 8.17 -24.85
N ASN A 641 -16.07 8.39 -25.21
CA ASN A 641 -16.46 8.60 -26.60
C ASN A 641 -16.18 10.05 -27.04
N THR A 642 -15.12 10.26 -27.81
CA THR A 642 -14.70 11.59 -28.27
C THR A 642 -15.78 12.30 -29.10
N ALA A 643 -16.53 11.57 -29.93
CA ALA A 643 -17.62 12.16 -30.71
C ALA A 643 -18.73 12.70 -29.80
N PHE A 644 -19.06 11.98 -28.73
CA PHE A 644 -20.04 12.43 -27.75
C PHE A 644 -19.58 13.64 -26.96
N MET A 645 -18.31 13.71 -26.55
CA MET A 645 -17.73 14.90 -25.90
C MET A 645 -17.95 16.18 -26.70
N GLN A 646 -17.94 16.07 -28.04
CA GLN A 646 -18.09 17.18 -28.98
C GLN A 646 -19.55 17.39 -29.44
N THR A 647 -20.51 16.61 -28.93
CA THR A 647 -21.92 16.80 -29.30
C THR A 647 -22.45 18.15 -28.84
N LYS A 648 -23.40 18.69 -29.61
CA LYS A 648 -24.09 19.93 -29.25
C LYS A 648 -24.68 19.83 -27.84
N PRO A 649 -24.65 20.93 -27.05
CA PRO A 649 -25.29 20.96 -25.75
C PRO A 649 -26.76 20.58 -25.84
N LEU A 650 -27.22 19.79 -24.86
CA LEU A 650 -28.61 19.40 -24.72
C LEU A 650 -29.24 20.31 -23.67
N ARG A 651 -30.34 20.98 -24.04
CA ARG A 651 -31.15 21.75 -23.10
C ARG A 651 -32.04 20.82 -22.28
N VAL A 652 -31.93 20.87 -20.95
CA VAL A 652 -32.75 20.09 -20.01
C VAL A 652 -33.47 20.99 -19.02
N SER A 653 -34.72 20.66 -18.70
CA SER A 653 -35.51 21.35 -17.68
C SER A 653 -35.09 20.88 -16.28
N LEU A 654 -35.06 21.81 -15.32
CA LEU A 654 -34.77 21.55 -13.92
C LEU A 654 -36.04 21.43 -13.09
N PRO A 655 -36.02 20.70 -11.96
CA PRO A 655 -37.18 20.53 -11.08
C PRO A 655 -37.49 21.77 -10.22
N GLY A 656 -36.84 22.91 -10.47
CA GLY A 656 -36.94 24.13 -9.68
C GLY A 656 -36.00 25.22 -10.21
N ASP A 657 -35.87 26.31 -9.46
CA ASP A 657 -34.95 27.41 -9.75
C ASP A 657 -33.58 27.16 -9.11
N TYR A 658 -32.53 27.27 -9.91
CA TYR A 658 -31.16 26.97 -9.51
C TYR A 658 -30.16 27.99 -10.08
N ARG A 659 -28.97 28.06 -9.46
CA ARG A 659 -27.80 28.79 -9.95
C ARG A 659 -26.63 27.82 -10.11
N ARG A 660 -25.93 27.89 -11.25
CA ARG A 660 -24.68 27.13 -11.47
C ARG A 660 -23.61 27.62 -10.51
N VAL A 661 -22.92 26.70 -9.86
CA VAL A 661 -21.70 26.99 -9.09
C VAL A 661 -20.54 27.06 -10.09
N MET A 662 -19.87 28.20 -10.15
CA MET A 662 -18.74 28.45 -11.04
C MET A 662 -17.42 27.99 -10.39
N PRO A 663 -16.33 27.79 -11.16
CA PRO A 663 -15.02 27.35 -10.62
C PRO A 663 -14.48 28.19 -9.45
N ASP A 664 -14.75 29.49 -9.44
CA ASP A 664 -14.34 30.43 -8.40
C ASP A 664 -15.29 30.45 -7.19
N GLY A 665 -16.29 29.57 -7.16
CA GLY A 665 -17.30 29.47 -6.11
C GLY A 665 -18.45 30.48 -6.24
N THR A 666 -18.43 31.36 -7.25
CA THR A 666 -19.54 32.30 -7.48
C THR A 666 -20.78 31.58 -8.04
N LEU A 667 -21.94 32.22 -7.90
CA LEU A 667 -23.21 31.69 -8.37
C LEU A 667 -23.64 32.41 -9.65
N GLY A 668 -23.93 31.65 -10.70
CA GLY A 668 -24.50 32.17 -11.95
C GLY A 668 -25.94 32.69 -11.79
N ALA A 669 -26.53 33.13 -12.90
CA ALA A 669 -27.91 33.58 -12.94
C ALA A 669 -28.90 32.47 -12.55
N SER A 670 -30.04 32.87 -11.99
CA SER A 670 -31.15 31.95 -11.71
C SER A 670 -31.69 31.38 -13.02
N THR A 671 -31.86 30.05 -13.08
CA THR A 671 -32.37 29.36 -14.27
C THR A 671 -33.22 28.15 -13.91
N ARG A 672 -34.14 27.81 -14.82
CA ARG A 672 -34.92 26.56 -14.84
C ARG A 672 -34.46 25.58 -15.91
N TYR A 673 -33.43 25.93 -16.66
CA TYR A 673 -32.88 25.12 -17.75
C TYR A 673 -31.35 25.12 -17.70
N LEU A 674 -30.75 24.01 -18.11
CA LEU A 674 -29.31 23.92 -18.35
C LEU A 674 -29.04 23.44 -19.76
N GLU A 675 -27.96 23.93 -20.34
CA GLU A 675 -27.34 23.34 -21.52
C GLU A 675 -26.14 22.53 -21.06
N LEU A 676 -26.13 21.24 -21.40
CA LEU A 676 -25.06 20.31 -21.01
C LEU A 676 -24.44 19.70 -22.25
N GLY A 677 -23.12 19.82 -22.43
CA GLY A 677 -22.33 19.07 -23.40
C GLY A 677 -22.24 17.58 -23.07
N GLY A 678 -21.69 16.78 -23.98
CA GLY A 678 -21.50 15.35 -23.69
C GLY A 678 -20.45 15.12 -22.61
N TYR A 679 -20.72 14.26 -21.64
CA TYR A 679 -19.87 14.07 -20.45
C TYR A 679 -19.60 15.38 -19.70
N GLU A 680 -20.62 16.23 -19.57
CA GLU A 680 -20.57 17.41 -18.69
C GLU A 680 -21.35 17.13 -17.41
N GLY A 681 -20.71 17.42 -16.27
CA GLY A 681 -21.32 17.41 -14.95
C GLY A 681 -21.37 18.82 -14.37
N VAL A 682 -22.45 19.14 -13.66
CA VAL A 682 -22.67 20.48 -13.09
C VAL A 682 -23.20 20.38 -11.67
N VAL A 683 -22.68 21.24 -10.80
CA VAL A 683 -23.16 21.45 -9.42
C VAL A 683 -24.02 22.73 -9.39
N LEU A 684 -25.19 22.63 -8.78
CA LEU A 684 -26.18 23.71 -8.74
C LEU A 684 -26.57 24.01 -7.30
N LYS A 685 -26.67 25.30 -6.97
CA LYS A 685 -27.25 25.82 -5.73
C LYS A 685 -28.71 26.15 -5.97
N LYS A 686 -29.61 25.68 -5.09
CA LYS A 686 -31.03 26.01 -5.15
C LYS A 686 -31.24 27.49 -4.81
N VAL A 687 -32.13 28.16 -5.54
CA VAL A 687 -32.57 29.52 -5.20
C VAL A 687 -33.58 29.42 -4.05
N GLU A 688 -33.33 30.21 -3.00
CA GLU A 688 -34.21 30.29 -1.83
C GLU A 688 -35.54 30.98 -2.15
#